data_AF-A0ABD3NHH3-F1
#
_entry.id   AF-A0ABD3NHH3-F1
#
_cell.length_a   1.000
_cell.length_b   1.000
_cell.length_c   1.000
_cell.angle_alpha   90.00
_cell.angle_beta   90.00
_cell.angle_gamma   90.00
#
_symmetry.space_group_name_H-M   'P 1'
#
loop_
_entity.id
_entity.type
_entity.pdbx_description
1 polymer ?
#
loop_
_entity_poly.entity_id
_entity_poly.type
_entity_poly.pdbx_seq_one_letter_code
_entity_poly.pdbx_strand_id
1 'polypeptide(L)'
;MKHAAGEVRPVVQAIGRNIQDLVEVLCSPSNSGLFLRFGEDTADGNANTDDAEGMEDSNANMDASSPKQVDAATKAGPLATLIHSCATNLPLQTPSYAALTLGVECTAPSSHAGFALRCVELGIKCLGRDLDMMLDCRLVGTESKVVNDSQEKDEGERCHAEKTGGYGNGSQIDAYYRAKFMLRYLAHLANIGIVSCKQQPNNNDGNNLSLLGLLQLLVQCACNAASSAASSSGRAALRRTSVILASLVLSTIPYLNLEDVNNMVVDLLEELETHVVGQSYSSDYEPGVGWQAILLNGELDDQAGEATAEDEEDDDDDDEGDDAPAPSCADTLQDLLRTVRKLVNPSPQNQVRPSRFALLGDAPWKTLKSNATTPDNMEDVEGGTSEELTVPMTYMGEPLLLDLVGSDEEKHCKCVPYLLSLGGGFSNEDNIEVNCRLLDGILYGRLAIFDAPPGPDEEENDDEDEEDAKESDPNLECYVKSYSLIDRFFLSDAIRDVLMCHRPMVNDAGADRSTAKEVAEQIWMLSHLCHPESLTEESEGEISSSNASDVSKGIEYGIVETLLSLIVQSAPRCCNVPASSAVNQHLYLARVLLELTKLKPSLVPRAIVLAISGMFEDFIPSLTPVARENLATWLAIHLANTDYQWPKSFWDHWAPYVASGRTRNSRGDFVTIVLHSMAGLSSDGAVAIVKDCLPPKSPLVRSVFLTTTEESSTSAAEDDLIDRFWNASHDPDSIRQFIISDEFTSDMTAIEDENEDHSMFHRSVWWRTGMATRALLHSISREKARVARLVERISNQVGNAVRDDPMISDDLKDEVDPTEDVLTDISDAIFRFKPVILAALARDADAYDSIATGRVDDDQLLLAGEVFILDQFENVIPSWDSVTHNVSIESLMKSKIVSPVAVATWTLRFHNSSPRVISPQWWKCVSLAVHSAITSVEGHLLT
;
A
#
# COMPACT_ATOMS: atom_id res chain seq x y z
N MET A 1 -22.85 -10.88 -25.03
CA MET A 1 -21.57 -11.23 -25.66
C MET A 1 -21.72 -12.56 -26.38
N LYS A 2 -22.11 -12.57 -27.66
CA LYS A 2 -21.89 -13.76 -28.48
C LYS A 2 -20.38 -13.90 -28.65
N HIS A 3 -19.72 -14.57 -27.71
CA HIS A 3 -18.56 -15.35 -28.11
C HIS A 3 -19.09 -16.20 -29.27
N ALA A 4 -18.60 -15.95 -30.48
CA ALA A 4 -18.58 -16.98 -31.50
C ALA A 4 -18.14 -18.27 -30.79
N ALA A 5 -18.70 -19.42 -31.16
CA ALA A 5 -18.33 -20.73 -30.62
C ALA A 5 -16.86 -21.05 -30.97
N GLY A 6 -15.97 -20.23 -30.43
CA GLY A 6 -14.57 -20.08 -30.75
C GLY A 6 -13.81 -21.05 -29.87
N GLU A 7 -12.82 -21.68 -30.49
CA GLU A 7 -11.96 -22.64 -29.85
C GLU A 7 -11.54 -22.17 -28.47
N VAL A 8 -11.74 -23.04 -27.47
CA VAL A 8 -11.17 -22.86 -26.14
C VAL A 8 -9.67 -22.64 -26.33
N ARG A 9 -9.10 -21.61 -25.70
CA ARG A 9 -7.69 -21.27 -25.86
C ARG A 9 -6.81 -22.49 -25.57
N PRO A 10 -5.70 -22.72 -26.31
CA PRO A 10 -4.82 -23.87 -26.07
C PRO A 10 -4.36 -23.98 -24.61
N VAL A 11 -4.07 -22.86 -23.95
CA VAL A 11 -3.71 -22.83 -22.53
C VAL A 11 -4.86 -23.28 -21.62
N VAL A 12 -6.09 -22.84 -21.89
CA VAL A 12 -7.28 -23.24 -21.14
C VAL A 12 -7.61 -24.72 -21.39
N GLN A 13 -7.42 -25.20 -22.61
CA GLN A 13 -7.52 -26.62 -22.93
C GLN A 13 -6.48 -27.44 -22.17
N ALA A 14 -5.24 -26.97 -22.09
CA ALA A 14 -4.17 -27.64 -21.35
C ALA A 14 -4.45 -27.67 -19.85
N ILE A 15 -4.88 -26.54 -19.26
CA ILE A 15 -5.32 -26.47 -17.87
C ILE A 15 -6.46 -27.46 -17.62
N GLY A 16 -7.45 -27.44 -18.49
CA GLY A 16 -8.58 -28.35 -18.49
C GLY A 16 -8.21 -29.83 -18.47
N ARG A 17 -7.30 -30.23 -19.37
CA ARG A 17 -6.75 -31.61 -19.42
C ARG A 17 -6.00 -31.96 -18.14
N ASN A 18 -5.15 -31.05 -17.64
CA ASN A 18 -4.44 -31.30 -16.38
C ASN A 18 -5.41 -31.46 -15.19
N ILE A 19 -6.51 -30.71 -15.17
CA ILE A 19 -7.56 -30.85 -14.16
C ILE A 19 -8.29 -32.18 -14.33
N GLN A 20 -8.61 -32.59 -15.55
CA GLN A 20 -9.20 -33.90 -15.84
C GLN A 20 -8.32 -35.04 -15.30
N ASP A 21 -7.03 -35.02 -15.63
CA ASP A 21 -6.06 -36.03 -15.16
C ASP A 21 -5.98 -36.03 -13.62
N LEU A 22 -6.00 -34.85 -12.99
CA LEU A 22 -6.00 -34.71 -11.54
C LEU A 22 -7.27 -35.29 -10.91
N VAL A 23 -8.44 -35.03 -11.50
CA VAL A 23 -9.73 -35.57 -11.05
C VAL A 23 -9.71 -37.10 -11.10
N GLU A 24 -9.20 -37.69 -12.18
CA GLU A 24 -9.08 -39.16 -12.31
C GLU A 24 -8.18 -39.75 -11.22
N VAL A 25 -7.05 -39.08 -10.91
CA VAL A 25 -6.16 -39.49 -9.83
C VAL A 25 -6.85 -39.38 -8.47
N LEU A 26 -7.51 -38.26 -8.16
CA LEU A 26 -8.14 -37.99 -6.87
C LEU A 26 -9.36 -38.90 -6.61
N CYS A 27 -10.14 -39.18 -7.66
CA CYS A 27 -11.35 -40.00 -7.58
C CYS A 27 -11.09 -41.50 -7.77
N SER A 28 -9.85 -41.91 -8.05
CA SER A 28 -9.51 -43.34 -8.17
C SER A 28 -9.80 -44.11 -6.86
N PRO A 29 -10.19 -45.41 -6.94
CA PRO A 29 -10.54 -46.19 -5.75
C PRO A 29 -9.45 -46.27 -4.69
N SER A 30 -8.17 -46.16 -5.07
CA SER A 30 -7.04 -46.16 -4.13
C SER A 30 -6.87 -44.83 -3.40
N ASN A 31 -7.35 -43.72 -3.97
CA ASN A 31 -7.06 -42.37 -3.48
C ASN A 31 -8.31 -41.68 -2.90
N SER A 32 -9.51 -42.04 -3.34
CA SER A 32 -10.76 -41.38 -2.92
C SER A 32 -10.94 -41.41 -1.40
N GLY A 33 -10.60 -42.54 -0.75
CA GLY A 33 -10.65 -42.67 0.71
C GLY A 33 -9.61 -41.83 1.47
N LEU A 34 -8.57 -41.33 0.80
CA LEU A 34 -7.56 -40.43 1.39
C LEU A 34 -7.97 -38.96 1.23
N PHE A 35 -8.42 -38.57 0.04
CA PHE A 35 -8.67 -37.16 -0.30
C PHE A 35 -10.13 -36.72 -0.12
N LEU A 36 -11.10 -37.62 -0.32
CA LEU A 36 -12.54 -37.33 -0.32
C LEU A 36 -13.24 -37.78 0.97
N ARG A 37 -12.49 -38.26 1.97
CA ARG A 37 -13.04 -38.69 3.26
C ARG A 37 -13.57 -37.49 4.04
N PHE A 38 -14.76 -37.65 4.63
CA PHE A 38 -15.42 -36.68 5.52
C PHE A 38 -15.61 -37.31 6.92
N GLY A 39 -15.84 -36.47 7.94
CA GLY A 39 -15.63 -36.76 9.38
C GLY A 39 -16.27 -38.04 10.00
N GLU A 40 -15.67 -38.43 11.14
CA GLU A 40 -16.03 -39.47 12.15
C GLU A 40 -16.19 -40.95 11.73
N ASP A 41 -15.49 -41.45 10.70
CA ASP A 41 -15.20 -42.90 10.60
C ASP A 41 -14.02 -43.34 11.49
N THR A 42 -13.54 -42.48 12.40
CA THR A 42 -12.54 -42.87 13.40
C THR A 42 -13.21 -43.59 14.56
N ALA A 43 -13.30 -44.90 14.40
CA ALA A 43 -13.20 -45.88 15.47
C ALA A 43 -14.35 -45.88 16.50
N ASP A 44 -15.42 -46.61 16.16
CA ASP A 44 -15.76 -47.78 16.99
C ASP A 44 -14.55 -48.73 17.01
N GLY A 45 -13.53 -48.30 17.75
CA GLY A 45 -12.35 -49.06 18.08
C GLY A 45 -12.79 -50.18 18.99
N ASN A 46 -13.12 -51.30 18.36
CA ASN A 46 -13.21 -52.63 18.92
C ASN A 46 -11.90 -52.95 19.68
N ALA A 47 -11.75 -52.41 20.89
CA ALA A 47 -10.81 -52.89 21.88
C ALA A 47 -11.48 -54.09 22.55
N ASN A 48 -11.13 -55.29 22.07
CA ASN A 48 -11.39 -56.54 22.77
C ASN A 48 -11.01 -56.40 24.26
N THR A 49 -12.01 -56.66 25.11
CA THR A 49 -11.98 -57.50 26.31
C THR A 49 -10.59 -57.88 26.88
N ASP A 50 -10.36 -57.53 28.15
CA ASP A 50 -10.12 -58.54 29.20
C ASP A 50 -10.31 -57.93 30.61
N ASP A 51 -11.25 -58.52 31.34
CA ASP A 51 -11.38 -58.70 32.79
C ASP A 51 -10.90 -57.63 33.80
N ALA A 52 -11.87 -56.97 34.45
CA ALA A 52 -11.86 -56.81 35.91
C ALA A 52 -13.26 -56.46 36.44
N GLU A 53 -13.87 -57.41 37.14
CA GLU A 53 -15.02 -57.21 38.02
C GLU A 53 -14.71 -56.15 39.08
N GLY A 54 -15.64 -55.21 39.34
CA GLY A 54 -15.43 -54.25 40.43
C GLY A 54 -16.53 -53.20 40.61
N MET A 55 -17.60 -53.61 41.28
CA MET A 55 -18.46 -52.83 42.17
C MET A 55 -19.22 -51.59 41.65
N GLU A 56 -20.54 -51.73 41.78
CA GLU A 56 -21.58 -50.71 41.77
C GLU A 56 -21.24 -49.51 42.68
N ASP A 57 -21.35 -48.30 42.14
CA ASP A 57 -21.94 -47.19 42.88
C ASP A 57 -22.65 -46.24 41.91
N SER A 58 -23.97 -46.23 42.04
CA SER A 58 -24.91 -45.42 41.28
C SER A 58 -24.82 -43.95 41.69
N ASN A 59 -24.29 -43.10 40.82
CA ASN A 59 -24.54 -41.67 40.88
C ASN A 59 -24.93 -41.17 39.47
N ALA A 60 -26.24 -41.19 39.22
CA ALA A 60 -26.85 -40.64 38.02
C ALA A 60 -26.79 -39.11 38.08
N ASN A 61 -25.67 -38.54 37.65
CA ASN A 61 -25.60 -37.13 37.28
C ASN A 61 -25.85 -37.08 35.76
N MET A 62 -27.05 -36.62 35.37
CA MET A 62 -27.33 -36.26 33.99
C MET A 62 -26.51 -35.01 33.66
N ASP A 63 -25.24 -35.19 33.30
CA ASP A 63 -24.49 -34.18 32.58
C ASP A 63 -25.16 -34.06 31.21
N ALA A 64 -25.83 -32.93 31.00
CA ALA A 64 -26.25 -32.50 29.68
C ALA A 64 -24.97 -32.43 28.83
N SER A 65 -24.79 -33.41 27.94
CA SER A 65 -23.69 -33.42 26.98
C SER A 65 -23.71 -32.10 26.23
N SER A 66 -22.76 -31.23 26.53
CA SER A 66 -22.54 -30.01 25.76
C SER A 66 -22.44 -30.40 24.29
N PRO A 67 -23.17 -29.74 23.38
CA PRO A 67 -23.15 -30.11 21.97
C PRO A 67 -21.69 -30.12 21.48
N LYS A 68 -21.24 -31.28 20.96
CA LYS A 68 -19.91 -31.42 20.36
C LYS A 68 -19.80 -30.39 19.23
N GLN A 69 -18.99 -29.36 19.42
CA GLN A 69 -18.70 -28.37 18.38
C GLN A 69 -17.81 -29.04 17.33
N VAL A 70 -18.41 -29.50 16.23
CA VAL A 70 -17.67 -30.15 15.15
C VAL A 70 -17.14 -29.08 14.18
N ASP A 71 -15.82 -29.05 13.99
CA ASP A 71 -15.14 -28.14 13.08
C ASP A 71 -15.59 -28.31 11.62
N ALA A 72 -15.91 -27.19 10.96
CA ALA A 72 -16.42 -27.17 9.59
C ALA A 72 -15.39 -27.69 8.56
N ALA A 73 -14.10 -27.46 8.78
CA ALA A 73 -13.06 -28.00 7.90
C ALA A 73 -13.00 -29.54 8.00
N THR A 74 -13.12 -30.07 9.22
CA THR A 74 -13.23 -31.51 9.46
C THR A 74 -14.46 -32.14 8.79
N LYS A 75 -15.62 -31.45 8.77
CA LYS A 75 -16.82 -31.91 8.03
C LYS A 75 -16.63 -31.88 6.52
N ALA A 76 -15.99 -30.83 5.99
CA ALA A 76 -15.80 -30.65 4.55
C ALA A 76 -14.81 -31.67 3.95
N GLY A 77 -13.85 -32.13 4.75
CA GLY A 77 -12.79 -33.04 4.32
C GLY A 77 -11.58 -32.30 3.73
N PRO A 78 -10.41 -32.98 3.65
CA PRO A 78 -9.13 -32.35 3.38
C PRO A 78 -9.05 -31.69 1.99
N LEU A 79 -9.63 -32.31 0.95
CA LEU A 79 -9.60 -31.72 -0.39
C LEU A 79 -10.46 -30.44 -0.48
N ALA A 80 -11.64 -30.42 0.13
CA ALA A 80 -12.50 -29.23 0.13
C ALA A 80 -11.83 -28.08 0.90
N THR A 81 -11.19 -28.38 2.03
CA THR A 81 -10.37 -27.40 2.78
C THR A 81 -9.20 -26.88 1.95
N LEU A 82 -8.51 -27.75 1.20
CA LEU A 82 -7.43 -27.35 0.32
C LEU A 82 -7.92 -26.46 -0.83
N ILE A 83 -9.02 -26.83 -1.50
CA ILE A 83 -9.63 -26.02 -2.57
C ILE A 83 -10.01 -24.64 -2.03
N HIS A 84 -10.63 -24.57 -0.87
CA HIS A 84 -10.97 -23.31 -0.21
C HIS A 84 -9.71 -22.47 0.07
N SER A 85 -8.68 -23.08 0.66
CA SER A 85 -7.41 -22.40 0.93
C SER A 85 -6.77 -21.87 -0.36
N CYS A 86 -6.73 -22.67 -1.42
CA CYS A 86 -6.20 -22.25 -2.70
C CYS A 86 -7.05 -21.14 -3.36
N ALA A 87 -8.37 -21.25 -3.35
CA ALA A 87 -9.28 -20.24 -3.90
C ALA A 87 -9.16 -18.88 -3.20
N THR A 88 -8.73 -18.86 -1.94
CA THR A 88 -8.56 -17.63 -1.14
C THR A 88 -7.12 -17.10 -1.10
N ASN A 89 -6.15 -17.83 -1.66
CA ASN A 89 -4.73 -17.45 -1.66
C ASN A 89 -4.09 -17.46 -3.06
N LEU A 90 -4.75 -17.98 -4.09
CA LEU A 90 -4.23 -18.10 -5.46
C LEU A 90 -5.25 -17.54 -6.46
N PRO A 91 -5.45 -16.20 -6.45
CA PRO A 91 -6.60 -15.56 -7.10
C PRO A 91 -6.62 -15.75 -8.62
N LEU A 92 -5.43 -15.83 -9.25
CA LEU A 92 -5.28 -16.06 -10.69
C LEU A 92 -5.70 -17.48 -11.14
N GLN A 93 -5.90 -18.41 -10.20
CA GLN A 93 -6.24 -19.80 -10.48
C GLN A 93 -7.68 -20.16 -10.06
N THR A 94 -8.47 -19.18 -9.64
CA THR A 94 -9.86 -19.37 -9.18
C THR A 94 -10.73 -20.18 -10.17
N PRO A 95 -10.68 -19.94 -11.51
CA PRO A 95 -11.43 -20.74 -12.47
C PRO A 95 -11.05 -22.23 -12.46
N SER A 96 -9.77 -22.54 -12.23
CA SER A 96 -9.26 -23.92 -12.15
C SER A 96 -9.83 -24.66 -10.94
N TYR A 97 -9.96 -23.98 -9.80
CA TYR A 97 -10.56 -24.57 -8.59
C TYR A 97 -12.06 -24.84 -8.75
N ALA A 98 -12.78 -23.95 -9.46
CA ALA A 98 -14.18 -24.19 -9.77
C ALA A 98 -14.36 -25.40 -10.71
N ALA A 99 -13.49 -25.54 -11.71
CA ALA A 99 -13.46 -26.70 -12.59
C ALA A 99 -13.09 -27.99 -11.85
N LEU A 100 -12.13 -27.95 -10.93
CA LEU A 100 -11.78 -29.10 -10.09
C LEU A 100 -12.97 -29.54 -9.23
N THR A 101 -13.71 -28.60 -8.65
CA THR A 101 -14.91 -28.91 -7.87
C THR A 101 -15.99 -29.61 -8.70
N LEU A 102 -16.22 -29.15 -9.94
CA LEU A 102 -17.13 -29.84 -10.86
C LEU A 102 -16.63 -31.25 -11.19
N GLY A 103 -15.36 -31.38 -11.57
CA GLY A 103 -14.79 -32.66 -11.98
C GLY A 103 -14.87 -33.71 -10.89
N VAL A 104 -14.53 -33.32 -9.65
CA VAL A 104 -14.63 -34.22 -8.48
C VAL A 104 -16.10 -34.58 -8.19
N GLU A 105 -17.03 -33.63 -8.24
CA GLU A 105 -18.46 -33.92 -8.02
C GLU A 105 -19.01 -34.92 -9.05
N CYS A 106 -18.63 -34.80 -10.32
CA CYS A 106 -19.10 -35.68 -11.38
C CYS A 106 -18.44 -37.07 -11.37
N THR A 107 -17.23 -37.21 -10.80
CA THR A 107 -16.41 -38.42 -10.92
C THR A 107 -16.25 -39.19 -9.61
N ALA A 108 -16.52 -38.55 -8.47
CA ALA A 108 -16.39 -39.18 -7.16
C ALA A 108 -17.29 -40.43 -7.04
N PRO A 109 -16.81 -41.50 -6.37
CA PRO A 109 -17.66 -42.64 -6.04
C PRO A 109 -18.90 -42.19 -5.26
N SER A 110 -20.01 -42.93 -5.38
CA SER A 110 -21.27 -42.59 -4.70
C SER A 110 -21.14 -42.51 -3.17
N SER A 111 -20.18 -43.24 -2.57
CA SER A 111 -19.84 -43.14 -1.14
C SER A 111 -19.24 -41.79 -0.73
N HIS A 112 -18.81 -40.96 -1.70
CA HIS A 112 -18.18 -39.66 -1.51
C HIS A 112 -18.96 -38.49 -2.16
N ALA A 113 -20.20 -38.73 -2.60
CA ALA A 113 -21.07 -37.75 -3.24
C ALA A 113 -21.29 -36.48 -2.38
N GLY A 114 -21.76 -35.39 -3.00
CA GLY A 114 -22.01 -34.11 -2.32
C GLY A 114 -20.72 -33.33 -2.01
N PHE A 115 -19.67 -33.50 -2.81
CA PHE A 115 -18.43 -32.75 -2.69
C PHE A 115 -18.64 -31.26 -2.95
N ALA A 116 -19.39 -30.92 -3.99
CA ALA A 116 -19.75 -29.54 -4.32
C ALA A 116 -20.49 -28.85 -3.16
N LEU A 117 -21.44 -29.55 -2.53
CA LEU A 117 -22.16 -29.06 -1.35
C LEU A 117 -21.20 -28.71 -0.21
N ARG A 118 -20.27 -29.61 0.12
CA ARG A 118 -19.26 -29.38 1.16
C ARG A 118 -18.36 -28.19 0.86
N CYS A 119 -17.94 -28.01 -0.39
CA CYS A 119 -17.16 -26.86 -0.82
C CYS A 119 -17.93 -25.54 -0.65
N VAL A 120 -19.21 -25.52 -1.01
CA VAL A 120 -20.07 -24.33 -0.89
C VAL A 120 -20.37 -24.01 0.57
N GLU A 121 -20.74 -25.01 1.39
CA GLU A 121 -21.00 -24.82 2.82
C GLU A 121 -19.76 -24.29 3.56
N LEU A 122 -18.59 -24.89 3.32
CA LEU A 122 -17.33 -24.40 3.91
C LEU A 122 -17.02 -22.97 3.46
N GLY A 123 -17.20 -22.69 2.17
CA GLY A 123 -16.98 -21.37 1.58
C GLY A 123 -17.86 -20.30 2.22
N ILE A 124 -19.15 -20.58 2.40
CA ILE A 124 -20.10 -19.64 3.02
C ILE A 124 -19.81 -19.43 4.51
N LYS A 125 -19.46 -20.48 5.27
CA LYS A 125 -19.04 -20.35 6.67
C LYS A 125 -17.79 -19.48 6.81
N CYS A 126 -16.81 -19.68 5.93
CA CYS A 126 -15.60 -18.86 5.93
C CYS A 126 -15.86 -17.42 5.48
N LEU A 127 -16.75 -17.22 4.50
CA LEU A 127 -17.17 -15.89 4.06
C LEU A 127 -17.85 -15.12 5.21
N GLY A 128 -18.77 -15.73 5.94
CA GLY A 128 -19.42 -15.11 7.10
C GLY A 128 -18.42 -14.68 8.18
N ARG A 129 -17.48 -15.58 8.52
CA ARG A 129 -16.38 -15.27 9.44
C ARG A 129 -15.49 -14.13 8.95
N ASP A 130 -15.14 -14.13 7.67
CA ASP A 130 -14.26 -13.11 7.10
C ASP A 130 -14.97 -11.75 6.99
N LEU A 131 -16.30 -11.71 6.76
CA LEU A 131 -17.09 -10.48 6.88
C LEU A 131 -17.08 -9.93 8.32
N ASP A 132 -17.30 -10.78 9.32
CA ASP A 132 -17.24 -10.37 10.73
C ASP A 132 -15.85 -9.84 11.12
N MET A 133 -14.79 -10.51 10.66
CA MET A 133 -13.39 -10.12 10.93
C MET A 133 -13.02 -8.81 10.25
N MET A 134 -13.38 -8.66 8.98
CA MET A 134 -13.14 -7.44 8.18
C MET A 134 -13.83 -6.23 8.79
N LEU A 135 -15.04 -6.40 9.32
CA LEU A 135 -15.83 -5.33 9.93
C LEU A 135 -15.55 -5.11 11.43
N ASP A 136 -14.67 -5.91 12.04
CA ASP A 136 -14.40 -5.93 13.50
C ASP A 136 -15.71 -5.92 14.31
N CYS A 137 -16.59 -6.86 13.97
CA CYS A 137 -17.91 -7.04 14.56
C CYS A 137 -17.78 -7.63 15.97
N ARG A 138 -18.11 -6.86 17.01
CA ARG A 138 -17.98 -7.26 18.43
C ARG A 138 -19.29 -7.15 19.19
N LEU A 139 -19.47 -8.00 20.20
CA LEU A 139 -20.57 -7.90 21.16
C LEU A 139 -20.18 -6.96 22.30
N VAL A 140 -20.83 -5.81 22.40
CA VAL A 140 -20.66 -4.80 23.44
C VAL A 140 -21.51 -5.19 24.67
N GLY A 141 -20.91 -5.27 25.85
CA GLY A 141 -21.69 -5.41 27.09
C GLY A 141 -21.76 -6.81 27.71
N THR A 142 -20.98 -7.77 27.23
CA THR A 142 -20.36 -8.70 28.18
C THR A 142 -19.17 -7.96 28.77
N GLU A 143 -19.38 -7.25 29.88
CA GLU A 143 -18.28 -6.97 30.80
C GLU A 143 -17.66 -8.33 31.11
N SER A 144 -16.57 -8.68 30.43
CA SER A 144 -15.73 -9.78 30.86
C SER A 144 -15.24 -9.37 32.23
N LYS A 145 -15.95 -9.83 33.28
CA LYS A 145 -15.27 -10.21 34.51
C LYS A 145 -14.00 -10.91 34.05
N VAL A 146 -12.89 -10.48 34.62
CA VAL A 146 -11.56 -11.09 34.57
C VAL A 146 -11.69 -12.58 34.95
N VAL A 147 -12.28 -13.37 34.07
CA VAL A 147 -12.38 -14.82 34.12
C VAL A 147 -11.28 -15.23 33.17
N ASN A 148 -10.09 -15.38 33.77
CA ASN A 148 -8.93 -16.07 33.22
C ASN A 148 -8.97 -16.26 31.71
N ASP A 149 -8.41 -15.25 31.06
CA ASP A 149 -7.98 -15.13 29.66
C ASP A 149 -6.98 -16.23 29.25
N SER A 150 -7.04 -17.43 29.83
CA SER A 150 -6.12 -18.56 29.63
C SER A 150 -6.80 -19.77 28.98
N GLN A 151 -8.13 -19.88 28.99
CA GLN A 151 -8.82 -21.04 28.40
C GLN A 151 -9.36 -20.78 26.98
N GLU A 152 -9.81 -19.57 26.66
CA GLU A 152 -10.05 -19.15 25.26
C GLU A 152 -8.75 -18.81 24.51
N LYS A 153 -7.65 -18.53 25.24
CA LYS A 153 -6.31 -18.44 24.64
C LYS A 153 -5.81 -19.79 24.12
N ASP A 154 -5.93 -20.89 24.86
CA ASP A 154 -5.30 -22.15 24.40
C ASP A 154 -5.96 -22.83 23.18
N GLU A 155 -7.28 -22.69 22.99
CA GLU A 155 -7.97 -23.23 21.79
C GLU A 155 -8.11 -22.19 20.65
N GLY A 156 -8.13 -20.90 21.00
CA GLY A 156 -8.13 -19.79 20.05
C GLY A 156 -6.74 -19.48 19.46
N GLU A 157 -5.65 -19.60 20.23
CA GLU A 157 -4.29 -19.24 19.80
C GLU A 157 -3.71 -20.26 18.81
N ARG A 158 -4.01 -21.55 18.97
CA ARG A 158 -3.58 -22.58 17.99
C ARG A 158 -4.24 -22.39 16.62
N CYS A 159 -5.47 -21.86 16.61
CA CYS A 159 -6.20 -21.60 15.38
C CYS A 159 -6.01 -20.17 14.87
N HIS A 160 -5.63 -19.19 15.70
CA HIS A 160 -5.35 -17.81 15.28
C HIS A 160 -4.01 -17.67 14.56
N ALA A 161 -3.00 -18.43 14.97
CA ALA A 161 -1.73 -18.59 14.26
C ALA A 161 -1.94 -19.02 12.80
N GLU A 162 -2.72 -20.09 12.58
CA GLU A 162 -3.06 -20.61 11.26
C GLU A 162 -4.10 -19.76 10.50
N LYS A 163 -5.02 -19.06 11.20
CA LYS A 163 -6.09 -18.26 10.58
C LYS A 163 -5.73 -16.81 10.27
N THR A 164 -4.73 -16.23 10.94
CA THR A 164 -4.41 -14.79 10.79
C THR A 164 -2.94 -14.44 10.53
N GLY A 165 -2.04 -15.43 10.41
CA GLY A 165 -0.67 -15.15 9.97
C GLY A 165 0.09 -14.11 10.82
N GLY A 166 -0.22 -14.02 12.12
CA GLY A 166 0.67 -13.37 13.10
C GLY A 166 0.73 -11.84 13.16
N TYR A 167 -0.24 -11.06 12.63
CA TYR A 167 -0.20 -9.59 12.83
C TYR A 167 -1.57 -8.93 13.13
N GLY A 168 -1.61 -8.18 14.24
CA GLY A 168 -2.80 -7.60 14.88
C GLY A 168 -3.53 -6.44 14.17
N ASN A 169 -3.26 -6.17 12.89
CA ASN A 169 -4.06 -5.29 12.02
C ASN A 169 -4.21 -5.82 10.57
N GLY A 170 -3.40 -6.81 10.16
CA GLY A 170 -3.50 -7.44 8.84
C GLY A 170 -4.78 -8.26 8.66
N SER A 171 -5.42 -8.68 9.76
CA SER A 171 -6.61 -9.52 9.74
C SER A 171 -7.81 -8.92 9.00
N GLN A 172 -8.04 -7.60 9.08
CA GLN A 172 -9.17 -6.95 8.39
C GLN A 172 -8.97 -6.96 6.87
N ILE A 173 -7.79 -6.53 6.42
CA ILE A 173 -7.46 -6.45 4.99
C ILE A 173 -7.37 -7.87 4.41
N ASP A 174 -6.72 -8.80 5.11
CA ASP A 174 -6.66 -10.20 4.69
C ASP A 174 -8.05 -10.82 4.60
N ALA A 175 -8.93 -10.54 5.57
CA ALA A 175 -10.31 -11.00 5.52
C ALA A 175 -11.09 -10.40 4.34
N TYR A 176 -10.88 -9.12 4.03
CA TYR A 176 -11.44 -8.51 2.82
C TYR A 176 -11.02 -9.25 1.55
N TYR A 177 -9.72 -9.50 1.36
CA TYR A 177 -9.24 -10.20 0.15
C TYR A 177 -9.73 -11.66 0.10
N ARG A 178 -9.77 -12.37 1.23
CA ARG A 178 -10.36 -13.72 1.27
C ARG A 178 -11.85 -13.71 0.94
N ALA A 179 -12.62 -12.76 1.47
CA ALA A 179 -14.04 -12.59 1.15
C ALA A 179 -14.23 -12.25 -0.34
N LYS A 180 -13.43 -11.33 -0.88
CA LYS A 180 -13.39 -10.98 -2.31
C LYS A 180 -13.17 -12.20 -3.19
N PHE A 181 -12.14 -13.00 -2.91
CA PHE A 181 -11.85 -14.20 -3.71
C PHE A 181 -12.87 -15.31 -3.53
N MET A 182 -13.43 -15.47 -2.33
CA MET A 182 -14.50 -16.42 -2.08
C MET A 182 -15.75 -16.09 -2.90
N LEU A 183 -16.14 -14.80 -2.96
CA LEU A 183 -17.26 -14.36 -3.80
C LEU A 183 -17.00 -14.61 -5.29
N ARG A 184 -15.78 -14.39 -5.78
CA ARG A 184 -15.38 -14.74 -7.16
C ARG A 184 -15.46 -16.25 -7.42
N TYR A 185 -14.99 -17.07 -6.48
CA TYR A 185 -15.11 -18.52 -6.57
C TYR A 185 -16.58 -18.97 -6.64
N LEU A 186 -17.44 -18.42 -5.79
CA LEU A 186 -18.89 -18.67 -5.83
C LEU A 186 -19.53 -18.20 -7.15
N ALA A 187 -19.07 -17.10 -7.73
CA ALA A 187 -19.48 -16.64 -9.06
C ALA A 187 -19.13 -17.65 -10.16
N HIS A 188 -17.92 -18.21 -10.14
CA HIS A 188 -17.56 -19.27 -11.07
C HIS A 188 -18.39 -20.56 -10.85
N LEU A 189 -18.65 -20.95 -9.61
CA LEU A 189 -19.54 -22.09 -9.32
C LEU A 189 -20.98 -21.84 -9.80
N ALA A 190 -21.46 -20.60 -9.76
CA ALA A 190 -22.76 -20.24 -10.31
C ALA A 190 -22.78 -20.34 -11.85
N ASN A 191 -21.70 -19.93 -12.52
CA ASN A 191 -21.55 -20.09 -13.98
C ASN A 191 -21.47 -21.56 -14.41
N ILE A 192 -21.04 -22.46 -13.52
CA ILE A 192 -21.03 -23.91 -13.73
C ILE A 192 -22.43 -24.52 -13.50
N GLY A 193 -23.30 -23.84 -12.74
CA GLY A 193 -24.62 -24.33 -12.33
C GLY A 193 -24.63 -25.05 -10.98
N ILE A 194 -23.50 -25.11 -10.27
CA ILE A 194 -23.41 -25.69 -8.91
C ILE A 194 -24.13 -24.79 -7.91
N VAL A 195 -23.94 -23.48 -7.99
CA VAL A 195 -24.64 -22.49 -7.15
C VAL A 195 -25.77 -21.86 -7.95
N SER A 196 -26.93 -21.66 -7.32
CA SER A 196 -28.04 -20.97 -7.96
C SER A 196 -27.68 -19.50 -8.22
N CYS A 197 -27.71 -19.09 -9.48
CA CYS A 197 -27.45 -17.71 -9.87
C CYS A 197 -28.67 -16.79 -9.61
N LYS A 198 -29.89 -17.29 -9.79
CA LYS A 198 -31.15 -16.52 -9.70
C LYS A 198 -32.08 -17.04 -8.61
N GLN A 199 -32.78 -16.15 -7.93
CA GLN A 199 -33.80 -16.51 -6.95
C GLN A 199 -34.96 -17.24 -7.66
N GLN A 200 -35.31 -18.44 -7.20
CA GLN A 200 -36.55 -19.08 -7.65
C GLN A 200 -37.76 -18.36 -7.01
N PRO A 201 -38.81 -18.06 -7.77
CA PRO A 201 -39.94 -17.24 -7.31
C PRO A 201 -40.76 -17.84 -6.16
N ASN A 202 -40.52 -19.09 -5.77
CA ASN A 202 -41.30 -19.80 -4.76
C ASN A 202 -40.58 -19.98 -3.40
N ASN A 203 -39.31 -19.55 -3.26
CA ASN A 203 -38.57 -19.68 -2.00
C ASN A 203 -38.64 -18.37 -1.20
N ASN A 204 -39.56 -18.31 -0.23
CA ASN A 204 -39.66 -17.23 0.76
C ASN A 204 -38.87 -17.50 2.05
N ASP A 205 -38.15 -18.62 2.13
CA ASP A 205 -37.28 -18.91 3.26
C ASP A 205 -36.07 -17.98 3.20
N GLY A 206 -36.11 -16.90 4.00
CA GLY A 206 -35.17 -15.78 3.95
C GLY A 206 -33.68 -16.13 4.18
N ASN A 207 -33.38 -17.38 4.53
CA ASN A 207 -32.01 -17.85 4.78
C ASN A 207 -31.36 -18.47 3.53
N ASN A 208 -32.12 -18.90 2.53
CA ASN A 208 -31.59 -19.58 1.35
C ASN A 208 -31.50 -18.64 0.15
N LEU A 209 -30.31 -18.11 -0.11
CA LEU A 209 -30.09 -17.08 -1.12
C LEU A 209 -29.50 -17.66 -2.40
N SER A 210 -29.93 -17.15 -3.56
CA SER A 210 -29.12 -17.27 -4.77
C SER A 210 -27.85 -16.41 -4.65
N LEU A 211 -26.85 -16.60 -5.50
CA LEU A 211 -25.67 -15.73 -5.51
C LEU A 211 -26.06 -14.26 -5.71
N LEU A 212 -27.01 -13.99 -6.60
CA LEU A 212 -27.52 -12.65 -6.79
C LEU A 212 -28.32 -12.14 -5.59
N GLY A 213 -29.08 -13.01 -4.93
CA GLY A 213 -29.75 -12.70 -3.66
C GLY A 213 -28.75 -12.36 -2.54
N LEU A 214 -27.60 -13.04 -2.51
CA LEU A 214 -26.49 -12.70 -1.61
C LEU A 214 -25.90 -11.33 -1.94
N LEU A 215 -25.65 -11.01 -3.22
CA LEU A 215 -25.17 -9.68 -3.62
C LEU A 215 -26.19 -8.59 -3.27
N GLN A 216 -27.50 -8.83 -3.48
CA GLN A 216 -28.58 -7.94 -3.06
C GLN A 216 -28.58 -7.71 -1.55
N LEU A 217 -28.37 -8.76 -0.75
CA LEU A 217 -28.25 -8.66 0.70
C LEU A 217 -27.08 -7.75 1.12
N LEU A 218 -25.92 -7.91 0.48
CA LEU A 218 -24.74 -7.10 0.76
C LEU A 218 -24.94 -5.64 0.34
N VAL A 219 -25.59 -5.37 -0.80
CA VAL A 219 -25.98 -4.02 -1.22
C VAL A 219 -26.95 -3.40 -0.21
N GLN A 220 -27.96 -4.13 0.25
CA GLN A 220 -28.89 -3.64 1.28
C GLN A 220 -28.15 -3.29 2.58
N CYS A 221 -27.22 -4.15 3.03
CA CYS A 221 -26.38 -3.88 4.19
C CYS A 221 -25.54 -2.62 3.99
N ALA A 222 -24.97 -2.42 2.79
CA ALA A 222 -24.20 -1.23 2.45
C ALA A 222 -25.06 0.04 2.50
N CYS A 223 -26.25 0.02 1.90
CA CYS A 223 -27.20 1.14 1.91
C CYS A 223 -27.68 1.48 3.33
N ASN A 224 -27.96 0.47 4.15
CA ASN A 224 -28.36 0.68 5.56
C ASN A 224 -27.23 1.30 6.40
N ALA A 225 -26.00 0.82 6.21
CA ALA A 225 -24.82 1.37 6.88
C ALA A 225 -24.59 2.83 6.47
N ALA A 226 -24.68 3.12 5.17
CA ALA A 226 -24.59 4.47 4.61
C ALA A 226 -25.65 5.42 5.21
N SER A 227 -26.92 4.99 5.22
CA SER A 227 -28.05 5.76 5.75
C SER A 227 -27.90 6.04 7.26
N SER A 228 -27.39 5.06 8.01
CA SER A 228 -27.18 5.17 9.46
C SER A 228 -25.94 5.99 9.81
N ALA A 229 -24.93 6.01 8.95
CA ALA A 229 -23.77 6.87 9.08
C ALA A 229 -24.14 8.36 8.98
N ALA A 230 -25.22 8.72 8.26
CA ALA A 230 -25.70 10.10 8.19
C ALA A 230 -26.33 10.58 9.52
N SER A 231 -26.88 9.67 10.32
CA SER A 231 -27.72 10.02 11.48
C SER A 231 -27.05 9.84 12.86
N SER A 232 -26.03 8.99 12.98
CA SER A 232 -25.45 8.56 14.29
C SER A 232 -24.10 9.24 14.63
N SER A 233 -23.52 8.96 15.81
CA SER A 233 -22.17 9.41 16.22
C SER A 233 -21.04 8.47 15.76
N GLY A 234 -21.34 7.21 15.42
CA GLY A 234 -20.42 6.21 14.86
C GLY A 234 -20.20 6.33 13.34
N ARG A 235 -20.26 7.55 12.79
CA ARG A 235 -20.39 7.82 11.34
C ARG A 235 -19.28 7.20 10.51
N ALA A 236 -18.04 7.29 10.97
CA ALA A 236 -16.89 6.88 10.18
C ALA A 236 -16.83 5.37 9.97
N ALA A 237 -17.11 4.56 10.99
CA ALA A 237 -17.07 3.10 10.88
C ALA A 237 -18.17 2.55 9.97
N LEU A 238 -19.41 3.06 10.10
CA LEU A 238 -20.52 2.66 9.22
C LEU A 238 -20.33 3.14 7.78
N ARG A 239 -19.81 4.35 7.57
CA ARG A 239 -19.43 4.84 6.23
C ARG A 239 -18.37 3.96 5.58
N ARG A 240 -17.34 3.54 6.33
CA ARG A 240 -16.32 2.62 5.79
C ARG A 240 -16.91 1.23 5.51
N THR A 241 -17.81 0.76 6.37
CA THR A 241 -18.52 -0.51 6.18
C THR A 241 -19.33 -0.52 4.88
N SER A 242 -20.09 0.55 4.59
CA SER A 242 -20.85 0.63 3.34
C SER A 242 -19.96 0.57 2.10
N VAL A 243 -18.84 1.28 2.15
CA VAL A 243 -17.84 1.31 1.07
C VAL A 243 -17.19 -0.05 0.83
N ILE A 244 -16.79 -0.75 1.89
CA ILE A 244 -16.16 -2.08 1.78
C ILE A 244 -17.14 -3.09 1.18
N LEU A 245 -18.39 -3.09 1.64
CA LEU A 245 -19.42 -4.00 1.12
C LEU A 245 -19.74 -3.70 -0.35
N ALA A 246 -19.83 -2.42 -0.73
CA ALA A 246 -19.99 -2.00 -2.13
C ALA A 246 -18.81 -2.49 -2.99
N SER A 247 -17.58 -2.34 -2.50
CA SER A 247 -16.38 -2.83 -3.18
C SER A 247 -16.40 -4.35 -3.42
N LEU A 248 -16.81 -5.15 -2.42
CA LEU A 248 -16.95 -6.60 -2.56
C LEU A 248 -17.94 -6.97 -3.67
N VAL A 249 -19.13 -6.34 -3.67
CA VAL A 249 -20.16 -6.58 -4.69
C VAL A 249 -19.64 -6.22 -6.07
N LEU A 250 -19.11 -5.01 -6.24
CA LEU A 250 -18.62 -4.52 -7.51
C LEU A 250 -17.44 -5.37 -8.05
N SER A 251 -16.57 -5.88 -7.16
CA SER A 251 -15.44 -6.72 -7.56
C SER A 251 -15.83 -8.15 -7.96
N THR A 252 -17.07 -8.55 -7.66
CA THR A 252 -17.63 -9.88 -7.96
C THR A 252 -18.41 -9.88 -9.27
N ILE A 253 -19.13 -8.81 -9.58
CA ILE A 253 -19.98 -8.69 -10.79
C ILE A 253 -19.27 -9.09 -12.10
N PRO A 254 -18.00 -8.68 -12.36
CA PRO A 254 -17.29 -9.06 -13.59
C PRO A 254 -17.15 -10.57 -13.82
N TYR A 255 -17.29 -11.37 -12.77
CA TYR A 255 -17.14 -12.83 -12.82
C TYR A 255 -18.48 -13.57 -12.98
N LEU A 256 -19.60 -12.84 -13.07
CA LEU A 256 -20.93 -13.40 -13.31
C LEU A 256 -21.19 -13.60 -14.80
N ASN A 257 -22.05 -14.57 -15.16
CA ASN A 257 -22.63 -14.65 -16.50
C ASN A 257 -23.67 -13.54 -16.72
N LEU A 258 -23.20 -12.35 -17.13
CA LEU A 258 -24.04 -11.15 -17.28
C LEU A 258 -25.21 -11.31 -18.26
N GLU A 259 -25.12 -12.23 -19.24
CA GLU A 259 -26.20 -12.44 -20.22
C GLU A 259 -27.53 -12.84 -19.56
N ASP A 260 -27.44 -13.58 -18.45
CA ASP A 260 -28.61 -14.07 -17.75
C ASP A 260 -29.14 -13.06 -16.72
N VAL A 261 -28.28 -12.26 -16.10
CA VAL A 261 -28.63 -11.45 -14.91
C VAL A 261 -28.61 -9.94 -15.11
N ASN A 262 -28.41 -9.47 -16.34
CA ASN A 262 -28.12 -8.07 -16.65
C ASN A 262 -29.03 -7.05 -15.93
N ASN A 263 -30.35 -7.19 -16.05
CA ASN A 263 -31.29 -6.23 -15.48
C ASN A 263 -31.17 -6.12 -13.96
N MET A 264 -31.01 -7.24 -13.28
CA MET A 264 -30.88 -7.24 -11.82
C MET A 264 -29.53 -6.67 -11.37
N VAL A 265 -28.47 -6.86 -12.18
CA VAL A 265 -27.18 -6.23 -11.92
C VAL A 265 -27.26 -4.72 -12.11
N VAL A 266 -28.00 -4.23 -13.11
CA VAL A 266 -28.26 -2.79 -13.28
C VAL A 266 -28.92 -2.21 -12.03
N ASP A 267 -29.95 -2.88 -11.49
CA ASP A 267 -30.62 -2.45 -10.26
C ASP A 267 -29.64 -2.36 -9.08
N LEU A 268 -28.76 -3.35 -8.92
CA LEU A 268 -27.71 -3.33 -7.88
C LEU A 268 -26.75 -2.13 -8.03
N LEU A 269 -26.37 -1.80 -9.26
CA LEU A 269 -25.46 -0.69 -9.54
C LEU A 269 -26.13 0.66 -9.27
N GLU A 270 -27.40 0.82 -9.63
CA GLU A 270 -28.18 2.04 -9.35
C GLU A 270 -28.33 2.26 -7.85
N GLU A 271 -28.58 1.21 -7.08
CA GLU A 271 -28.66 1.26 -5.62
C GLU A 271 -27.34 1.69 -4.98
N LEU A 272 -26.22 1.06 -5.38
CA LEU A 272 -24.89 1.40 -4.87
C LEU A 272 -24.47 2.82 -5.26
N GLU A 273 -24.73 3.24 -6.49
CA GLU A 273 -24.42 4.59 -6.93
C GLU A 273 -25.24 5.63 -6.17
N THR A 274 -26.54 5.40 -6.02
CA THR A 274 -27.44 6.38 -5.39
C THR A 274 -27.17 6.52 -3.91
N HIS A 275 -27.03 5.41 -3.18
CA HIS A 275 -27.04 5.43 -1.72
C HIS A 275 -25.63 5.38 -1.09
N VAL A 276 -24.66 4.74 -1.76
CA VAL A 276 -23.30 4.59 -1.24
C VAL A 276 -22.38 5.61 -1.88
N VAL A 277 -22.15 5.52 -3.20
CA VAL A 277 -21.13 6.33 -3.88
C VAL A 277 -21.54 7.80 -4.00
N GLY A 278 -22.78 8.09 -4.44
CA GLY A 278 -23.25 9.44 -4.73
C GLY A 278 -23.69 10.26 -3.50
N GLN A 279 -23.99 9.61 -2.37
CA GLN A 279 -24.45 10.30 -1.15
C GLN A 279 -23.46 10.22 0.00
N SER A 280 -22.75 9.09 0.14
CA SER A 280 -22.04 8.76 1.38
C SER A 280 -20.53 8.70 1.20
N TYR A 281 -20.03 8.57 -0.02
CA TYR A 281 -18.61 8.44 -0.31
C TYR A 281 -18.04 9.77 -0.82
N SER A 282 -16.91 10.17 -0.24
CA SER A 282 -15.99 11.18 -0.76
C SER A 282 -14.66 10.47 -0.91
N SER A 283 -13.99 10.61 -2.05
CA SER A 283 -12.71 9.96 -2.20
C SER A 283 -11.72 10.57 -1.21
N ASP A 284 -11.06 9.75 -0.40
CA ASP A 284 -9.94 10.23 0.41
C ASP A 284 -8.72 10.57 -0.46
N TYR A 285 -8.76 10.22 -1.77
CA TYR A 285 -7.74 10.47 -2.77
C TYR A 285 -8.08 11.65 -3.70
N GLU A 286 -9.23 12.31 -3.50
CA GLU A 286 -9.59 13.52 -4.25
C GLU A 286 -8.49 14.57 -4.11
N PRO A 287 -8.19 15.35 -5.17
CA PRO A 287 -7.22 16.41 -5.06
C PRO A 287 -7.50 17.36 -3.88
N GLY A 288 -6.43 17.80 -3.21
CA GLY A 288 -6.41 18.89 -2.24
C GLY A 288 -6.72 18.57 -0.76
N VAL A 289 -7.69 17.72 -0.40
CA VAL A 289 -8.11 17.60 1.02
C VAL A 289 -7.74 16.27 1.65
N GLY A 290 -6.95 16.32 2.73
CA GLY A 290 -6.68 15.16 3.60
C GLY A 290 -5.26 14.61 3.45
N TRP A 291 -4.87 13.74 4.37
CA TRP A 291 -3.53 13.12 4.40
C TRP A 291 -3.37 11.97 3.39
N GLN A 292 -4.48 11.50 2.81
CA GLN A 292 -4.51 10.46 1.77
C GLN A 292 -4.56 11.04 0.35
N ALA A 293 -4.77 12.35 0.20
CA ALA A 293 -4.77 13.02 -1.10
C ALA A 293 -3.41 12.83 -1.79
N ILE A 294 -3.47 12.42 -3.06
CA ILE A 294 -2.27 12.20 -3.89
C ILE A 294 -1.91 13.48 -4.64
N LEU A 295 -2.93 14.24 -5.08
CA LEU A 295 -2.80 15.47 -5.85
C LEU A 295 -3.31 16.68 -5.06
N LEU A 296 -2.90 17.87 -5.46
CA LEU A 296 -3.37 19.17 -4.98
C LEU A 296 -4.47 19.69 -5.90
N ASN A 297 -5.41 20.49 -5.36
CA ASN A 297 -6.59 21.01 -6.08
C ASN A 297 -6.30 22.05 -7.19
N GLY A 298 -5.04 22.39 -7.42
CA GLY A 298 -4.60 23.31 -8.45
C GLY A 298 -3.08 23.31 -8.49
N GLU A 299 -2.51 23.33 -9.69
CA GLU A 299 -1.08 23.63 -9.81
C GLU A 299 -0.86 25.10 -9.47
N LEU A 300 0.17 25.34 -8.67
CA LEU A 300 0.88 26.61 -8.68
C LEU A 300 1.75 26.55 -9.94
N ASP A 301 1.63 27.52 -10.85
CA ASP A 301 2.49 27.66 -12.02
C ASP A 301 3.97 27.51 -11.63
N ASP A 302 4.54 26.33 -11.86
CA ASP A 302 5.96 26.04 -11.69
C ASP A 302 6.71 26.52 -12.96
N GLN A 303 6.55 27.80 -13.34
CA GLN A 303 7.26 28.47 -14.46
C GLN A 303 8.74 28.75 -14.11
N ALA A 304 9.46 27.73 -13.65
CA ALA A 304 10.91 27.78 -13.47
C ALA A 304 11.59 27.14 -14.68
N GLY A 305 11.53 27.80 -15.84
CA GLY A 305 12.14 27.29 -17.09
C GLY A 305 12.17 28.29 -18.25
N GLU A 306 11.15 29.13 -18.42
CA GLU A 306 11.11 30.14 -19.47
C GLU A 306 11.80 31.44 -19.04
N ALA A 307 13.13 31.38 -18.98
CA ALA A 307 13.92 32.60 -19.04
C ALA A 307 14.37 32.82 -20.50
N THR A 308 13.85 33.90 -21.12
CA THR A 308 14.18 34.48 -22.45
C THR A 308 13.44 33.82 -23.64
N ALA A 309 12.70 34.54 -24.49
CA ALA A 309 12.94 35.87 -25.02
C ALA A 309 11.69 36.77 -25.07
N GLU A 310 11.90 38.06 -24.78
CA GLU A 310 11.00 39.15 -25.11
C GLU A 310 10.89 39.25 -26.65
N ASP A 311 9.84 38.66 -27.23
CA ASP A 311 9.30 39.11 -28.52
C ASP A 311 7.83 39.49 -28.29
N GLU A 312 7.65 40.76 -27.90
CA GLU A 312 6.38 41.46 -28.00
C GLU A 312 6.05 41.65 -29.49
N GLU A 313 5.31 40.72 -30.11
CA GLU A 313 4.45 41.07 -31.24
C GLU A 313 3.06 40.49 -31.01
N ASP A 314 2.12 41.42 -30.83
CA ASP A 314 0.68 41.25 -30.76
C ASP A 314 0.17 40.40 -31.94
N ASP A 315 -0.45 39.26 -31.68
CA ASP A 315 -1.50 38.71 -32.53
C ASP A 315 -2.63 38.15 -31.65
N ASP A 316 -3.77 38.85 -31.70
CA ASP A 316 -5.04 38.55 -31.05
C ASP A 316 -5.70 37.30 -31.69
N ASP A 317 -5.20 36.10 -31.39
CA ASP A 317 -5.97 34.87 -31.62
C ASP A 317 -6.53 34.38 -30.27
N ASP A 318 -7.82 34.66 -30.05
CA ASP A 318 -8.68 34.06 -29.03
C ASP A 318 -8.86 32.55 -29.33
N ASP A 319 -7.77 31.77 -29.33
CA ASP A 319 -7.89 30.34 -29.10
C ASP A 319 -8.25 30.18 -27.62
N GLU A 320 -9.53 29.89 -27.37
CA GLU A 320 -9.96 29.21 -26.16
C GLU A 320 -9.15 27.92 -26.09
N GLY A 321 -7.94 28.02 -25.52
CA GLY A 321 -7.10 26.88 -25.24
C GLY A 321 -7.97 25.91 -24.46
N ASP A 322 -8.17 24.73 -25.03
CA ASP A 322 -8.66 23.57 -24.32
C ASP A 322 -7.71 23.38 -23.13
N ASP A 323 -8.03 24.00 -21.99
CA ASP A 323 -7.39 23.77 -20.71
C ASP A 323 -7.49 22.27 -20.48
N ALA A 324 -6.40 21.56 -20.81
CA ALA A 324 -6.33 20.12 -20.67
C ALA A 324 -6.81 19.81 -19.25
N PRO A 325 -7.85 18.99 -19.08
CA PRO A 325 -8.47 18.80 -17.78
C PRO A 325 -7.39 18.33 -16.82
N ALA A 326 -7.18 19.09 -15.74
CA ALA A 326 -6.15 18.82 -14.74
C ALA A 326 -6.14 17.31 -14.40
N PRO A 327 -4.95 16.69 -14.27
CA PRO A 327 -4.84 15.25 -14.08
C PRO A 327 -5.71 14.81 -12.90
N SER A 328 -6.79 14.08 -13.19
CA SER A 328 -7.73 13.63 -12.16
C SER A 328 -7.24 12.32 -11.56
N CYS A 329 -7.05 12.29 -10.24
CA CYS A 329 -6.80 11.05 -9.51
C CYS A 329 -8.15 10.36 -9.26
N ALA A 330 -8.43 9.28 -9.99
CA ALA A 330 -9.57 8.43 -9.71
C ALA A 330 -9.20 7.37 -8.66
N ASP A 331 -10.11 7.07 -7.73
CA ASP A 331 -9.95 5.94 -6.83
C ASP A 331 -10.52 4.65 -7.41
N THR A 332 -10.04 3.54 -6.86
CA THR A 332 -10.42 2.19 -7.28
C THR A 332 -11.91 1.86 -7.12
N LEU A 333 -12.67 2.51 -6.24
CA LEU A 333 -14.10 2.23 -6.08
C LEU A 333 -14.89 2.88 -7.20
N GLN A 334 -14.62 4.16 -7.48
CA GLN A 334 -15.24 4.90 -8.58
C GLN A 334 -14.86 4.28 -9.92
N ASP A 335 -13.58 3.94 -10.12
CA ASP A 335 -13.11 3.28 -11.35
C ASP A 335 -13.74 1.89 -11.51
N LEU A 336 -13.88 1.13 -10.43
CA LEU A 336 -14.56 -0.16 -10.46
C LEU A 336 -16.04 0.00 -10.81
N LEU A 337 -16.76 0.96 -10.20
CA LEU A 337 -18.17 1.23 -10.54
C LEU A 337 -18.33 1.60 -12.03
N ARG A 338 -17.50 2.52 -12.53
CA ARG A 338 -17.48 2.93 -13.95
C ARG A 338 -17.17 1.74 -14.86
N THR A 339 -16.18 0.93 -14.49
CA THR A 339 -15.76 -0.26 -15.25
C THR A 339 -16.88 -1.29 -15.32
N VAL A 340 -17.48 -1.63 -14.18
CA VAL A 340 -18.59 -2.59 -14.11
C VAL A 340 -19.80 -2.07 -14.90
N ARG A 341 -20.12 -0.78 -14.82
CA ARG A 341 -21.21 -0.20 -15.63
C ARG A 341 -20.95 -0.33 -17.13
N LYS A 342 -19.72 -0.07 -17.59
CA LYS A 342 -19.33 -0.26 -18.99
C LYS A 342 -19.45 -1.72 -19.43
N LEU A 343 -19.17 -2.68 -18.54
CA LEU A 343 -19.34 -4.12 -18.82
C LEU A 343 -20.81 -4.54 -18.93
N VAL A 344 -21.67 -4.01 -18.06
CA VAL A 344 -23.10 -4.36 -17.94
C VAL A 344 -23.94 -3.68 -19.05
N ASN A 345 -23.60 -2.44 -19.39
CA ASN A 345 -24.28 -1.65 -20.41
C ASN A 345 -23.35 -1.35 -21.60
N PRO A 346 -23.02 -2.33 -22.45
CA PRO A 346 -22.25 -2.07 -23.65
C PRO A 346 -23.07 -1.16 -24.57
N SER A 347 -22.58 0.04 -24.83
CA SER A 347 -23.25 0.99 -25.73
C SER A 347 -23.36 0.36 -27.13
N PRO A 348 -24.52 0.43 -27.80
CA PRO A 348 -24.67 -0.12 -29.15
C PRO A 348 -23.85 0.64 -30.22
N GLN A 349 -23.37 1.85 -29.92
CA GLN A 349 -22.50 2.65 -30.82
C GLN A 349 -21.01 2.45 -30.54
N ASN A 350 -20.63 2.12 -29.30
CA ASN A 350 -19.26 1.72 -28.95
C ASN A 350 -19.24 0.21 -28.79
N GLN A 351 -18.76 -0.54 -29.78
CA GLN A 351 -18.41 -1.94 -29.56
C GLN A 351 -17.37 -1.99 -28.43
N VAL A 352 -17.84 -2.16 -27.18
CA VAL A 352 -16.95 -2.30 -26.03
C VAL A 352 -16.15 -3.55 -26.30
N ARG A 353 -14.89 -3.37 -26.70
CA ARG A 353 -13.97 -4.49 -26.92
C ARG A 353 -14.01 -5.34 -25.64
N PRO A 354 -14.27 -6.66 -25.75
CA PRO A 354 -14.23 -7.51 -24.57
C PRO A 354 -12.86 -7.36 -23.92
N SER A 355 -12.83 -7.31 -22.58
CA SER A 355 -11.56 -7.16 -21.88
C SER A 355 -10.59 -8.25 -22.35
N ARG A 356 -9.33 -7.85 -22.53
CA ARG A 356 -8.24 -8.76 -22.83
C ARG A 356 -7.94 -9.67 -21.65
N PHE A 357 -8.48 -9.38 -20.46
CA PHE A 357 -8.16 -10.13 -19.25
C PHE A 357 -8.93 -11.45 -19.17
N ALA A 358 -8.22 -12.56 -19.36
CA ALA A 358 -8.83 -13.86 -19.56
C ALA A 358 -9.53 -14.45 -18.33
N LEU A 359 -9.22 -13.99 -17.11
CA LEU A 359 -9.91 -14.48 -15.90
C LEU A 359 -11.42 -14.26 -15.93
N LEU A 360 -11.89 -13.29 -16.73
CA LEU A 360 -13.32 -12.96 -16.87
C LEU A 360 -14.04 -13.92 -17.83
N GLY A 361 -13.35 -14.41 -18.87
CA GLY A 361 -13.94 -15.21 -19.95
C GLY A 361 -13.53 -16.68 -19.95
N ASP A 362 -12.42 -17.03 -19.30
CA ASP A 362 -11.91 -18.40 -19.27
C ASP A 362 -12.83 -19.32 -18.46
N ALA A 363 -13.19 -20.43 -19.11
CA ALA A 363 -14.06 -21.44 -18.55
C ALA A 363 -13.42 -22.83 -18.67
N PRO A 364 -12.35 -23.13 -17.88
CA PRO A 364 -11.63 -24.40 -17.98
C PRO A 364 -12.54 -25.63 -17.79
N TRP A 365 -13.63 -25.49 -17.02
CA TRP A 365 -14.63 -26.55 -16.82
C TRP A 365 -15.31 -27.00 -18.13
N LYS A 366 -15.40 -26.15 -19.16
CA LYS A 366 -16.00 -26.52 -20.47
C LYS A 366 -15.20 -27.59 -21.22
N THR A 367 -13.97 -27.86 -20.79
CA THR A 367 -13.09 -28.84 -21.43
C THR A 367 -13.14 -30.22 -20.75
N LEU A 368 -13.75 -30.32 -19.57
CA LEU A 368 -13.86 -31.54 -18.80
C LEU A 368 -14.86 -32.50 -19.46
N LYS A 369 -14.54 -33.79 -19.44
CA LYS A 369 -15.29 -34.82 -20.14
C LYS A 369 -15.51 -36.03 -19.25
N SER A 370 -16.72 -36.58 -19.26
CA SER A 370 -17.04 -37.87 -18.64
C SER A 370 -17.23 -38.95 -19.71
N ASN A 371 -16.86 -40.18 -19.37
CA ASN A 371 -17.18 -41.34 -20.19
C ASN A 371 -18.68 -41.58 -20.13
N ALA A 372 -19.36 -41.60 -21.27
CA ALA A 372 -20.79 -41.92 -21.30
C ALA A 372 -20.97 -43.37 -20.83
N THR A 373 -21.62 -43.56 -19.68
CA THR A 373 -22.06 -44.89 -19.25
C THR A 373 -23.06 -45.39 -20.30
N THR A 374 -22.64 -46.36 -21.11
CA THR A 374 -23.54 -47.01 -22.05
C THR A 374 -24.64 -47.67 -21.22
N PRO A 375 -25.93 -47.38 -21.47
CA PRO A 375 -27.00 -47.98 -20.70
C PRO A 375 -26.93 -49.50 -20.84
N ASP A 376 -26.95 -50.22 -19.71
CA ASP A 376 -26.80 -51.68 -19.52
C ASP A 376 -27.73 -52.58 -20.37
N ASN A 377 -28.52 -52.02 -21.29
CA ASN A 377 -29.54 -52.71 -22.10
C ASN A 377 -29.18 -52.86 -23.60
N MET A 378 -27.92 -52.73 -24.00
CA MET A 378 -27.47 -53.11 -25.35
C MET A 378 -26.53 -54.32 -25.29
N GLU A 379 -27.12 -55.51 -25.13
CA GLU A 379 -26.43 -56.78 -25.39
C GLU A 379 -26.08 -56.89 -26.90
N ASP A 380 -24.82 -57.25 -27.15
CA ASP A 380 -24.28 -57.89 -28.37
C ASP A 380 -24.37 -57.14 -29.71
N VAL A 381 -23.45 -56.19 -29.92
CA VAL A 381 -22.89 -55.92 -31.26
C VAL A 381 -21.37 -56.09 -31.20
N GLU A 382 -20.92 -57.34 -31.32
CA GLU A 382 -19.50 -57.70 -31.46
C GLU A 382 -18.95 -57.14 -32.79
N GLY A 383 -17.97 -56.24 -32.73
CA GLY A 383 -17.01 -56.07 -33.85
C GLY A 383 -16.55 -54.66 -34.22
N GLY A 384 -16.98 -53.59 -33.56
CA GLY A 384 -16.48 -52.23 -33.81
C GLY A 384 -15.52 -51.77 -32.72
N THR A 385 -14.37 -51.20 -33.07
CA THR A 385 -13.56 -50.38 -32.15
C THR A 385 -14.46 -49.31 -31.54
N SER A 386 -14.91 -49.50 -30.31
CA SER A 386 -15.77 -48.56 -29.60
C SER A 386 -14.95 -47.32 -29.28
N GLU A 387 -15.05 -46.29 -30.13
CA GLU A 387 -14.67 -44.95 -29.72
C GLU A 387 -15.52 -44.60 -28.49
N GLU A 388 -14.87 -44.47 -27.32
CA GLU A 388 -15.53 -44.06 -26.10
C GLU A 388 -16.19 -42.69 -26.33
N LEU A 389 -17.53 -42.68 -26.33
CA LEU A 389 -18.31 -41.46 -26.41
C LEU A 389 -18.07 -40.64 -25.13
N THR A 390 -17.26 -39.60 -25.23
CA THR A 390 -17.04 -38.64 -24.15
C THR A 390 -18.09 -37.52 -24.21
N VAL A 391 -18.75 -37.22 -23.10
CA VAL A 391 -19.74 -36.13 -22.98
C VAL A 391 -19.16 -35.02 -22.10
N PRO A 392 -19.40 -33.73 -22.37
CA PRO A 392 -18.96 -32.65 -21.48
C PRO A 392 -19.51 -32.85 -20.06
N MET A 393 -18.68 -32.63 -19.05
CA MET A 393 -19.17 -32.68 -17.67
C MET A 393 -20.12 -31.52 -17.39
N THR A 394 -21.30 -31.84 -16.87
CA THR A 394 -22.31 -30.87 -16.42
C THR A 394 -22.76 -31.24 -15.03
N TYR A 395 -22.95 -30.25 -14.16
CA TYR A 395 -23.54 -30.49 -12.85
C TYR A 395 -25.00 -30.92 -13.01
N MET A 396 -25.34 -32.12 -12.52
CA MET A 396 -26.68 -32.71 -12.66
C MET A 396 -27.54 -32.56 -11.38
N GLY A 397 -26.96 -32.04 -10.30
CA GLY A 397 -27.67 -31.79 -9.05
C GLY A 397 -28.55 -30.54 -9.11
N GLU A 398 -29.38 -30.36 -8.08
CA GLU A 398 -30.09 -29.08 -7.91
C GLU A 398 -29.08 -27.98 -7.57
N PRO A 399 -29.17 -26.79 -8.18
CA PRO A 399 -28.32 -25.66 -7.85
C PRO A 399 -28.44 -25.31 -6.37
N LEU A 400 -27.29 -25.22 -5.71
CA LEU A 400 -27.19 -24.98 -4.27
C LEU A 400 -27.55 -23.53 -3.94
N LEU A 401 -28.28 -23.35 -2.85
CA LEU A 401 -28.56 -22.05 -2.25
C LEU A 401 -27.53 -21.74 -1.16
N LEU A 402 -27.34 -20.47 -0.87
CA LEU A 402 -26.32 -19.95 0.02
C LEU A 402 -26.97 -19.48 1.33
N ASP A 403 -26.52 -20.02 2.46
CA ASP A 403 -26.99 -19.63 3.80
C ASP A 403 -25.88 -18.90 4.59
N LEU A 404 -25.79 -17.58 4.37
CA LEU A 404 -24.78 -16.73 5.00
C LEU A 404 -25.08 -16.42 6.47
N VAL A 405 -26.35 -16.38 6.87
CA VAL A 405 -26.73 -16.04 8.25
C VAL A 405 -26.63 -17.28 9.14
N GLY A 406 -26.95 -18.45 8.61
CA GLY A 406 -27.06 -19.69 9.36
C GLY A 406 -28.41 -19.80 10.08
N SER A 407 -28.66 -20.97 10.66
CA SER A 407 -29.72 -21.15 11.63
C SER A 407 -29.40 -20.41 12.94
N ASP A 408 -30.41 -20.22 13.80
CA ASP A 408 -30.24 -19.60 15.13
C ASP A 408 -29.16 -20.28 15.99
N GLU A 409 -28.83 -21.54 15.70
CA GLU A 409 -27.84 -22.35 16.43
C GLU A 409 -26.40 -22.21 15.88
N GLU A 410 -26.20 -22.02 14.57
CA GLU A 410 -24.86 -22.00 13.95
C GLU A 410 -24.35 -20.59 13.57
N LYS A 411 -25.20 -19.54 13.59
CA LYS A 411 -24.92 -18.11 13.26
C LYS A 411 -23.57 -17.88 12.54
N HIS A 412 -23.55 -18.07 11.22
CA HIS A 412 -22.32 -18.01 10.41
C HIS A 412 -21.74 -16.58 10.26
N CYS A 413 -22.60 -15.56 10.35
CA CYS A 413 -22.23 -14.16 10.15
C CYS A 413 -23.05 -13.27 11.10
N LYS A 414 -22.37 -12.51 11.96
CA LYS A 414 -23.00 -11.64 12.95
C LYS A 414 -23.29 -10.24 12.40
N CYS A 415 -22.43 -9.74 11.52
CA CYS A 415 -22.52 -8.38 11.00
C CYS A 415 -23.74 -8.19 10.09
N VAL A 416 -24.12 -9.20 9.29
CA VAL A 416 -25.23 -9.07 8.33
C VAL A 416 -26.57 -8.82 9.02
N PRO A 417 -27.02 -9.64 9.99
CA PRO A 417 -28.26 -9.37 10.73
C PRO A 417 -28.27 -7.99 11.40
N TYR A 418 -27.13 -7.57 11.96
CA TYR A 418 -26.97 -6.25 12.55
C TYR A 418 -27.14 -5.12 11.52
N LEU A 419 -26.48 -5.21 10.36
CA LEU A 419 -26.58 -4.18 9.32
C LEU A 419 -27.98 -4.12 8.69
N LEU A 420 -28.70 -5.25 8.65
CA LEU A 420 -30.10 -5.27 8.22
C LEU A 420 -31.03 -4.59 9.25
N SER A 421 -30.79 -4.77 10.55
CA SER A 421 -31.62 -4.16 11.60
C SER A 421 -31.56 -2.63 11.61
N LEU A 422 -30.43 -2.06 11.18
CA LEU A 422 -30.23 -0.60 11.06
C LEU A 422 -31.30 0.09 10.18
N GLY A 423 -31.82 -0.59 9.16
CA GLY A 423 -32.85 -0.03 8.26
C GLY A 423 -34.29 -0.17 8.78
N GLY A 424 -34.54 -1.06 9.74
CA GLY A 424 -35.89 -1.51 10.10
C GLY A 424 -36.50 -0.95 11.39
N GLY A 425 -35.77 -0.12 12.14
CA GLY A 425 -36.25 0.42 13.43
C GLY A 425 -36.49 -0.66 14.50
N PHE A 426 -35.98 -1.87 14.30
CA PHE A 426 -36.03 -2.94 15.29
C PHE A 426 -35.08 -2.62 16.44
N SER A 427 -35.56 -2.73 17.68
CA SER A 427 -34.72 -2.56 18.86
C SER A 427 -33.69 -3.69 18.92
N ASN A 428 -32.41 -3.35 18.79
CA ASN A 428 -31.30 -4.28 18.96
C ASN A 428 -31.39 -4.97 20.33
N GLU A 429 -31.73 -6.27 20.35
CA GLU A 429 -31.54 -7.11 21.54
C GLU A 429 -30.06 -7.52 21.70
N ASP A 430 -29.31 -7.52 20.60
CA ASP A 430 -27.87 -7.79 20.59
C ASP A 430 -27.09 -6.47 20.44
N ASN A 431 -26.31 -6.12 21.46
CA ASN A 431 -25.41 -4.97 21.48
C ASN A 431 -24.21 -5.18 20.53
N ILE A 432 -24.43 -5.38 19.24
CA ILE A 432 -23.34 -5.53 18.27
C ILE A 432 -22.80 -4.15 17.88
N GLU A 433 -21.48 -4.02 17.85
CA GLU A 433 -20.77 -2.85 17.34
C GLU A 433 -19.86 -3.25 16.18
N VAL A 434 -19.92 -2.47 15.10
CA VAL A 434 -19.06 -2.60 13.92
C VAL A 434 -17.98 -1.52 13.99
N ASN A 435 -16.73 -1.95 14.03
CA ASN A 435 -15.56 -1.08 14.21
C ASN A 435 -14.63 -1.12 12.99
N CYS A 436 -15.18 -0.88 11.80
CA CYS A 436 -14.39 -0.76 10.58
C CYS A 436 -13.42 0.44 10.69
N ARG A 437 -12.11 0.17 10.81
CA ARG A 437 -11.11 1.17 11.20
C ARG A 437 -10.55 1.97 10.04
N LEU A 438 -10.27 1.34 8.91
CA LEU A 438 -9.55 1.96 7.79
C LEU A 438 -9.99 1.35 6.44
N LEU A 439 -9.91 2.15 5.38
CA LEU A 439 -10.02 1.71 3.97
C LEU A 439 -8.65 1.54 3.31
N ASP A 440 -7.59 1.95 4.00
CA ASP A 440 -6.22 1.77 3.54
C ASP A 440 -5.93 0.29 3.31
N GLY A 441 -5.30 -0.03 2.18
CA GLY A 441 -5.09 -1.40 1.76
C GLY A 441 -6.24 -2.04 0.97
N ILE A 442 -7.42 -1.41 0.92
CA ILE A 442 -8.60 -1.87 0.18
C ILE A 442 -8.85 -0.95 -1.02
N LEU A 443 -8.95 0.35 -0.76
CA LEU A 443 -9.09 1.38 -1.79
C LEU A 443 -7.78 2.12 -2.00
N TYR A 444 -7.53 2.49 -3.26
CA TYR A 444 -6.31 3.19 -3.68
C TYR A 444 -6.66 4.21 -4.77
N GLY A 445 -5.91 5.30 -4.84
CA GLY A 445 -5.87 6.18 -6.00
C GLY A 445 -5.06 5.53 -7.15
N ARG A 446 -5.45 5.77 -8.39
CA ARG A 446 -4.67 5.38 -9.56
C ARG A 446 -4.12 6.65 -10.21
N LEU A 447 -2.81 6.67 -10.46
CA LEU A 447 -2.19 7.71 -11.28
C LEU A 447 -2.13 7.21 -12.72
N ALA A 448 -2.78 7.93 -13.64
CA ALA A 448 -2.66 7.68 -15.07
C ALA A 448 -1.33 8.25 -15.58
N ILE A 449 -0.22 7.57 -15.23
CA ILE A 449 1.14 8.02 -15.56
C ILE A 449 1.38 8.02 -17.07
N PHE A 450 0.72 7.11 -17.79
CA PHE A 450 0.75 7.06 -19.25
C PHE A 450 -0.61 7.45 -19.81
N ASP A 451 -0.58 8.07 -20.99
CA ASP A 451 -1.75 8.65 -21.66
C ASP A 451 -2.99 7.74 -21.65
N ALA A 452 -4.16 8.37 -21.56
CA ALA A 452 -5.44 7.68 -21.69
C ALA A 452 -5.50 6.95 -23.05
N PRO A 453 -6.17 5.79 -23.13
CA PRO A 453 -6.40 5.16 -24.42
C PRO A 453 -7.22 6.12 -25.30
N PRO A 454 -6.94 6.16 -26.62
CA PRO A 454 -7.60 7.08 -27.54
C PRO A 454 -9.13 6.93 -27.47
N GLY A 455 -9.83 8.06 -27.55
CA GLY A 455 -11.27 8.10 -27.62
C GLY A 455 -11.79 7.40 -28.88
N PRO A 456 -13.02 6.83 -28.87
CA PRO A 456 -13.61 6.20 -30.04
C PRO A 456 -13.82 7.18 -31.22
N ASP A 457 -13.80 8.49 -30.96
CA ASP A 457 -14.01 9.55 -31.94
C ASP A 457 -12.68 10.21 -32.40
N GLU A 458 -11.53 9.81 -31.86
CA GLU A 458 -10.20 10.39 -32.17
C GLU A 458 -9.48 9.64 -33.31
N GLU A 459 -10.02 8.50 -33.77
CA GLU A 459 -9.39 7.68 -34.83
C GLU A 459 -9.62 8.21 -36.27
N GLU A 460 -10.31 9.34 -36.47
CA GLU A 460 -10.69 9.84 -37.82
C GLU A 460 -10.00 11.15 -38.30
N ASN A 461 -9.18 11.81 -37.47
CA ASN A 461 -8.47 13.04 -37.89
C ASN A 461 -7.03 12.74 -38.34
N ASP A 462 -6.89 12.10 -39.50
CA ASP A 462 -5.63 11.89 -40.24
C ASP A 462 -5.13 13.17 -40.96
N ASP A 463 -5.32 14.35 -40.37
CA ASP A 463 -4.61 15.56 -40.83
C ASP A 463 -3.23 15.55 -40.16
N GLU A 464 -2.32 14.77 -40.76
CA GLU A 464 -0.90 14.67 -40.40
C GLU A 464 -0.21 16.03 -40.56
N ASP A 465 -0.28 16.88 -39.55
CA ASP A 465 0.76 17.88 -39.34
C ASP A 465 2.04 17.13 -38.93
N GLU A 466 3.05 17.18 -39.80
CA GLU A 466 4.40 16.61 -39.62
C GLU A 466 5.14 17.25 -38.43
N GLU A 467 4.59 17.19 -37.22
CA GLU A 467 5.37 17.45 -36.01
C GLU A 467 6.38 16.32 -35.83
N ASP A 468 7.66 16.69 -35.80
CA ASP A 468 8.83 15.82 -35.67
C ASP A 468 8.52 14.57 -34.85
N ALA A 469 8.34 13.43 -35.53
CA ALA A 469 8.03 12.15 -34.92
C ALA A 469 9.08 11.81 -33.85
N LYS A 470 8.79 12.16 -32.60
CA LYS A 470 9.58 11.73 -31.44
C LYS A 470 9.64 10.22 -31.53
N GLU A 471 10.85 9.66 -31.55
CA GLU A 471 11.10 8.22 -31.60
C GLU A 471 10.44 7.57 -30.37
N SER A 472 9.19 7.17 -30.53
CA SER A 472 8.31 6.65 -29.49
C SER A 472 8.64 5.18 -29.23
N ASP A 473 8.49 4.74 -27.99
CA ASP A 473 8.67 3.32 -27.67
C ASP A 473 7.49 2.53 -28.26
N PRO A 474 7.70 1.59 -29.19
CA PRO A 474 6.62 0.80 -29.79
C PRO A 474 5.86 -0.05 -28.76
N ASN A 475 6.44 -0.33 -27.59
CA ASN A 475 5.72 -1.00 -26.50
C ASN A 475 4.83 -0.04 -25.72
N LEU A 476 5.25 1.21 -25.52
CA LEU A 476 4.43 2.25 -24.89
C LEU A 476 3.24 2.57 -25.77
N GLU A 477 3.45 2.78 -27.07
CA GLU A 477 2.36 3.01 -28.03
C GLU A 477 1.36 1.86 -28.03
N CYS A 478 1.86 0.62 -27.98
CA CYS A 478 1.02 -0.55 -27.88
C CYS A 478 0.20 -0.55 -26.59
N TYR A 479 0.80 -0.20 -25.44
CA TYR A 479 0.07 -0.06 -24.18
C TYR A 479 -1.04 1.00 -24.28
N VAL A 480 -0.71 2.19 -24.78
CA VAL A 480 -1.64 3.31 -24.89
C VAL A 480 -2.81 2.96 -25.81
N LYS A 481 -2.53 2.45 -27.01
CA LYS A 481 -3.55 2.15 -28.04
C LYS A 481 -4.37 0.90 -27.76
N SER A 482 -3.75 -0.16 -27.20
CA SER A 482 -4.36 -1.50 -27.15
C SER A 482 -4.89 -1.93 -25.77
N TYR A 483 -4.58 -1.19 -24.70
CA TYR A 483 -5.12 -1.47 -23.35
C TYR A 483 -6.21 -0.46 -23.00
N SER A 484 -7.47 -0.93 -23.07
CA SER A 484 -8.63 -0.13 -22.69
C SER A 484 -8.61 0.23 -21.19
N LEU A 485 -9.42 1.20 -20.78
CA LEU A 485 -9.60 1.51 -19.34
C LEU A 485 -10.02 0.29 -18.51
N ILE A 486 -10.82 -0.60 -19.11
CA ILE A 486 -11.25 -1.85 -18.47
C ILE A 486 -10.03 -2.77 -18.25
N ASP A 487 -9.17 -2.90 -19.25
CA ASP A 487 -7.97 -3.75 -19.17
C ASP A 487 -6.98 -3.20 -18.13
N ARG A 488 -6.74 -1.88 -18.15
CA ARG A 488 -5.87 -1.21 -17.17
C ARG A 488 -6.38 -1.40 -15.75
N PHE A 489 -7.70 -1.28 -15.53
CA PHE A 489 -8.31 -1.53 -14.23
C PHE A 489 -8.08 -2.98 -13.75
N PHE A 490 -8.40 -3.98 -14.56
CA PHE A 490 -8.25 -5.38 -14.15
C PHE A 490 -6.79 -5.82 -14.01
N LEU A 491 -5.89 -5.27 -14.83
CA LEU A 491 -4.45 -5.47 -14.65
C LEU A 491 -4.01 -4.92 -13.29
N SER A 492 -4.41 -3.70 -12.95
CA SER A 492 -4.09 -3.08 -11.66
C SER A 492 -4.70 -3.85 -10.48
N ASP A 493 -5.95 -4.30 -10.59
CA ASP A 493 -6.60 -5.12 -9.56
C ASP A 493 -5.91 -6.47 -9.37
N ALA A 494 -5.52 -7.14 -10.45
CA ALA A 494 -4.81 -8.41 -10.40
C ALA A 494 -3.40 -8.28 -9.81
N ILE A 495 -2.68 -7.20 -10.11
CA ILE A 495 -1.37 -6.91 -9.48
C ILE A 495 -1.55 -6.77 -7.96
N ARG A 496 -2.56 -6.03 -7.50
CA ARG A 496 -2.86 -5.88 -6.07
C ARG A 496 -3.23 -7.20 -5.41
N ASP A 497 -4.04 -8.01 -6.08
CA ASP A 497 -4.39 -9.36 -5.62
C ASP A 497 -3.14 -10.23 -5.43
N VAL A 498 -2.20 -10.19 -6.38
CA VAL A 498 -0.91 -10.91 -6.30
C VAL A 498 -0.04 -10.37 -5.17
N LEU A 499 0.12 -9.03 -5.07
CA LEU A 499 0.91 -8.39 -4.02
C LEU A 499 0.43 -8.78 -2.63
N MET A 500 -0.87 -8.97 -2.44
CA MET A 500 -1.43 -9.41 -1.17
C MET A 500 -1.26 -10.89 -0.91
N CYS A 501 -1.60 -11.74 -1.88
CA CYS A 501 -1.59 -13.18 -1.71
C CYS A 501 -0.19 -13.77 -1.55
N HIS A 502 0.79 -13.17 -2.23
CA HIS A 502 2.17 -13.63 -2.25
C HIS A 502 3.08 -12.77 -1.39
N ARG A 503 2.56 -11.90 -0.52
CA ARG A 503 3.41 -11.06 0.33
C ARG A 503 4.38 -11.93 1.15
N PRO A 504 5.67 -11.55 1.25
CA PRO A 504 6.62 -12.26 2.10
C PRO A 504 6.16 -12.23 3.56
N MET A 505 6.04 -13.39 4.18
CA MET A 505 5.67 -13.54 5.60
C MET A 505 6.56 -14.56 6.28
N VAL A 506 6.87 -14.37 7.56
CA VAL A 506 7.49 -15.40 8.38
C VAL A 506 6.39 -16.02 9.23
N ASN A 507 6.20 -17.33 9.14
CA ASN A 507 5.21 -18.00 9.99
C ASN A 507 5.73 -18.20 11.42
N ASP A 508 4.88 -18.65 12.34
CA ASP A 508 5.26 -18.87 13.74
C ASP A 508 6.35 -19.93 13.93
N ALA A 509 6.53 -20.81 12.93
CA ALA A 509 7.63 -21.78 12.90
C ALA A 509 8.95 -21.17 12.40
N GLY A 510 8.99 -19.87 12.09
CA GLY A 510 10.16 -19.16 11.55
C GLY A 510 10.45 -19.47 10.09
N ALA A 511 9.53 -20.12 9.37
CA ALA A 511 9.69 -20.41 7.95
C ALA A 511 9.16 -19.25 7.08
N ASP A 512 9.99 -18.84 6.13
CA ASP A 512 9.62 -17.83 5.14
C ASP A 512 8.55 -18.40 4.19
N ARG A 513 7.49 -17.63 4.03
CA ARG A 513 6.39 -17.86 3.10
C ARG A 513 6.45 -16.77 2.03
N SER A 514 6.77 -17.17 0.81
CA SER A 514 6.97 -16.30 -0.34
C SER A 514 8.16 -15.35 -0.24
N THR A 515 8.60 -14.84 -1.40
CA THR A 515 9.69 -13.87 -1.53
C THR A 515 9.30 -12.75 -2.49
N ALA A 516 9.96 -11.59 -2.42
CA ALA A 516 9.72 -10.51 -3.39
C ALA A 516 9.97 -10.96 -4.85
N LYS A 517 10.87 -11.94 -5.04
CA LYS A 517 11.12 -12.57 -6.32
C LYS A 517 9.91 -13.38 -6.81
N GLU A 518 9.34 -14.23 -5.95
CA GLU A 518 8.14 -15.00 -6.30
C GLU A 518 6.96 -14.07 -6.63
N VAL A 519 6.80 -12.97 -5.89
CA VAL A 519 5.79 -11.94 -6.19
C VAL A 519 6.02 -11.33 -7.58
N ALA A 520 7.26 -10.93 -7.90
CA ALA A 520 7.60 -10.38 -9.20
C ALA A 520 7.34 -11.37 -10.35
N GLU A 521 7.64 -12.66 -10.14
CA GLU A 521 7.32 -13.72 -11.09
C GLU A 521 5.81 -13.84 -11.30
N GLN A 522 5.01 -13.86 -10.23
CA GLN A 522 3.54 -13.93 -10.33
C GLN A 522 2.94 -12.69 -11.02
N ILE A 523 3.44 -11.49 -10.72
CA ILE A 523 3.02 -10.26 -11.41
C ILE A 523 3.33 -10.36 -12.91
N TRP A 524 4.54 -10.82 -13.26
CA TRP A 524 4.90 -10.98 -14.67
C TRP A 524 4.05 -12.05 -15.37
N MET A 525 3.63 -13.10 -14.67
CA MET A 525 2.76 -14.15 -15.22
C MET A 525 1.40 -13.62 -15.70
N LEU A 526 0.94 -12.44 -15.24
CA LEU A 526 -0.26 -11.77 -15.74
C LEU A 526 -0.22 -11.51 -17.26
N SER A 527 0.97 -11.39 -17.84
CA SER A 527 1.15 -11.29 -19.31
C SER A 527 0.53 -12.47 -20.07
N HIS A 528 0.50 -13.66 -19.48
CA HIS A 528 -0.10 -14.85 -20.08
C HIS A 528 -1.63 -14.90 -19.94
N LEU A 529 -2.20 -14.00 -19.13
CA LEU A 529 -3.64 -13.86 -18.95
C LEU A 529 -4.26 -12.85 -19.91
N CYS A 530 -3.46 -12.13 -20.71
CA CYS A 530 -3.97 -11.22 -21.74
C CYS A 530 -4.31 -11.98 -23.05
N HIS A 531 -5.45 -11.65 -23.66
CA HIS A 531 -5.84 -12.13 -24.98
C HIS A 531 -5.10 -11.36 -26.09
N PRO A 532 -4.72 -12.04 -27.20
CA PRO A 532 -4.30 -11.35 -28.42
C PRO A 532 -5.47 -10.53 -28.93
N GLU A 533 -5.19 -9.34 -29.42
CA GLU A 533 -6.20 -8.57 -30.16
C GLU A 533 -6.58 -9.39 -31.40
N SER A 534 -7.87 -9.70 -31.57
CA SER A 534 -8.34 -10.32 -32.80
C SER A 534 -8.23 -9.26 -33.90
N LEU A 535 -7.12 -9.27 -34.63
CA LEU A 535 -6.98 -8.51 -35.86
C LEU A 535 -8.20 -8.84 -36.72
N THR A 536 -9.03 -7.82 -36.96
CA THR A 536 -10.15 -7.89 -37.87
C THR A 536 -9.68 -8.44 -39.22
N GLU A 537 -10.50 -9.29 -39.83
CA GLU A 537 -10.21 -10.15 -40.99
C GLU A 537 -9.76 -9.43 -42.28
N GLU A 538 -9.49 -8.13 -42.26
CA GLU A 538 -9.15 -7.34 -43.46
C GLU A 538 -7.66 -7.39 -43.84
N SER A 539 -6.80 -7.99 -43.02
CA SER A 539 -5.41 -8.26 -43.40
C SER A 539 -5.18 -9.77 -43.60
N GLU A 540 -5.59 -10.29 -44.76
CA GLU A 540 -5.28 -11.66 -45.24
C GLU A 540 -3.77 -11.83 -45.58
N GLY A 541 -2.87 -11.31 -44.76
CA GLY A 541 -1.43 -11.61 -44.81
C GLY A 541 -1.13 -12.78 -43.90
N GLU A 542 -0.50 -13.84 -44.42
CA GLU A 542 -0.11 -15.05 -43.68
C GLU A 542 0.46 -14.75 -42.29
N ILE A 543 -0.34 -14.96 -41.24
CA ILE A 543 0.11 -14.89 -39.85
C ILE A 543 1.00 -16.11 -39.60
N SER A 544 2.31 -15.92 -39.72
CA SER A 544 3.30 -16.90 -39.28
C SER A 544 3.16 -17.13 -37.78
N SER A 545 3.06 -18.38 -37.35
CA SER A 545 2.86 -18.84 -35.96
C SER A 545 4.00 -18.52 -34.98
N SER A 546 4.92 -17.60 -35.32
CA SER A 546 6.10 -17.23 -34.53
C SER A 546 5.91 -16.03 -33.60
N ASN A 547 4.80 -15.27 -33.67
CA ASN A 547 4.65 -14.01 -32.94
C ASN A 547 3.75 -14.11 -31.68
N ALA A 548 3.82 -15.22 -30.95
CA ALA A 548 3.18 -15.31 -29.62
C ALA A 548 3.73 -14.27 -28.61
N SER A 549 4.86 -13.63 -28.91
CA SER A 549 5.46 -12.55 -28.10
C SER A 549 4.72 -11.21 -28.16
N ASP A 550 3.85 -10.98 -29.16
CA ASP A 550 3.17 -9.69 -29.34
C ASP A 550 1.90 -9.53 -28.48
N VAL A 551 1.38 -10.63 -27.90
CA VAL A 551 0.09 -10.66 -27.20
C VAL A 551 0.05 -9.80 -25.92
N SER A 552 1.20 -9.67 -25.25
CA SER A 552 1.35 -8.92 -24.01
C SER A 552 2.28 -7.71 -24.17
N LYS A 553 2.48 -7.25 -25.41
CA LYS A 553 3.37 -6.13 -25.69
C LYS A 553 2.86 -4.88 -24.96
N GLY A 554 3.73 -4.22 -24.21
CA GLY A 554 3.38 -3.02 -23.44
C GLY A 554 2.83 -3.28 -22.03
N ILE A 555 2.65 -4.53 -21.58
CA ILE A 555 2.14 -4.81 -20.22
C ILE A 555 3.03 -4.27 -19.11
N GLU A 556 4.35 -4.16 -19.36
CA GLU A 556 5.32 -3.60 -18.42
C GLU A 556 4.96 -2.18 -17.97
N TYR A 557 4.30 -1.40 -18.83
CA TYR A 557 3.84 -0.04 -18.52
C TYR A 557 2.70 -0.07 -17.51
N GLY A 558 1.69 -0.91 -17.71
CA GLY A 558 0.60 -1.06 -16.72
C GLY A 558 1.08 -1.63 -15.38
N ILE A 559 2.10 -2.50 -15.39
CA ILE A 559 2.74 -3.00 -14.17
C ILE A 559 3.46 -1.87 -13.42
N VAL A 560 4.29 -1.10 -14.13
CA VAL A 560 5.04 0.03 -13.54
C VAL A 560 4.09 1.13 -13.07
N GLU A 561 3.07 1.48 -13.87
CA GLU A 561 2.03 2.46 -13.52
C GLU A 561 1.34 2.11 -12.21
N THR A 562 0.95 0.83 -12.06
CA THR A 562 0.30 0.34 -10.84
C THR A 562 1.25 0.38 -9.64
N LEU A 563 2.49 -0.09 -9.78
CA LEU A 563 3.44 -0.14 -8.67
C LEU A 563 3.86 1.26 -8.22
N LEU A 564 4.09 2.19 -9.15
CA LEU A 564 4.42 3.59 -8.83
C LEU A 564 3.23 4.31 -8.18
N SER A 565 2.00 4.05 -8.64
CA SER A 565 0.78 4.53 -7.98
C SER A 565 0.72 4.08 -6.52
N LEU A 566 1.03 2.82 -6.22
CA LEU A 566 1.08 2.31 -4.84
C LEU A 566 2.24 2.90 -4.03
N ILE A 567 3.39 3.14 -4.67
CA ILE A 567 4.56 3.76 -4.02
C ILE A 567 4.24 5.17 -3.54
N VAL A 568 3.62 6.01 -4.36
CA VAL A 568 3.28 7.39 -3.95
C VAL A 568 2.31 7.43 -2.78
N GLN A 569 1.47 6.41 -2.64
CA GLN A 569 0.50 6.26 -1.54
C GLN A 569 1.06 5.53 -0.30
N SER A 570 2.30 5.05 -0.35
CA SER A 570 2.87 4.26 0.74
C SER A 570 2.97 5.07 2.03
N ALA A 571 2.84 4.40 3.18
CA ALA A 571 3.01 5.09 4.47
C ALA A 571 4.47 5.58 4.61
N PRO A 572 4.71 6.83 5.03
CA PRO A 572 6.06 7.37 5.19
C PRO A 572 6.89 6.54 6.18
N ARG A 573 8.16 6.27 5.86
CA ARG A 573 9.05 5.45 6.72
C ARG A 573 9.28 6.01 8.13
N CYS A 574 9.06 7.31 8.32
CA CYS A 574 9.40 8.01 9.56
C CYS A 574 8.22 8.12 10.53
N CYS A 575 7.01 7.67 10.18
CA CYS A 575 5.98 7.54 11.18
C CYS A 575 6.20 6.19 11.90
N ASN A 576 6.46 6.22 13.21
CA ASN A 576 6.41 5.04 14.08
C ASN A 576 4.99 4.41 14.15
N VAL A 577 4.07 4.88 13.30
CA VAL A 577 2.75 4.30 13.09
C VAL A 577 2.96 3.13 12.11
N PRO A 578 2.72 1.88 12.54
CA PRO A 578 2.80 0.75 11.63
C PRO A 578 1.92 1.05 10.41
N ALA A 579 2.45 0.87 9.20
CA ALA A 579 1.66 0.99 7.98
C ALA A 579 0.37 0.17 8.18
N SER A 580 -0.78 0.82 8.05
CA SER A 580 -2.08 0.16 8.26
C SER A 580 -2.31 -0.98 7.27
N SER A 581 -1.70 -0.89 6.09
CA SER A 581 -1.65 -1.94 5.08
C SER A 581 -0.25 -2.52 4.89
N ALA A 582 -0.14 -3.85 4.89
CA ALA A 582 1.08 -4.56 4.52
C ALA A 582 1.48 -4.37 3.05
N VAL A 583 0.53 -4.04 2.16
CA VAL A 583 0.79 -3.76 0.72
C VAL A 583 1.52 -2.44 0.55
N ASN A 584 1.17 -1.45 1.36
CA ASN A 584 1.67 -0.07 1.28
C ASN A 584 3.01 0.10 2.02
N GLN A 585 3.71 -1.01 2.25
CA GLN A 585 5.07 -0.98 2.75
C GLN A 585 6.01 -0.59 1.62
N HIS A 586 6.50 0.64 1.70
CA HIS A 586 7.42 1.23 0.74
C HIS A 586 8.62 0.34 0.37
N LEU A 587 9.23 -0.32 1.37
CA LEU A 587 10.34 -1.28 1.17
C LEU A 587 9.92 -2.52 0.38
N TYR A 588 8.71 -3.04 0.64
CA TYR A 588 8.21 -4.23 -0.04
C TYR A 588 8.01 -3.95 -1.53
N LEU A 589 7.30 -2.87 -1.87
CA LEU A 589 7.07 -2.46 -3.25
C LEU A 589 8.39 -2.15 -3.98
N ALA A 590 9.33 -1.47 -3.32
CA ALA A 590 10.65 -1.21 -3.89
C ALA A 590 11.39 -2.51 -4.25
N ARG A 591 11.37 -3.52 -3.38
CA ARG A 591 12.00 -4.83 -3.63
C ARG A 591 11.31 -5.58 -4.77
N VAL A 592 9.98 -5.59 -4.83
CA VAL A 592 9.24 -6.24 -5.93
C VAL A 592 9.62 -5.61 -7.27
N LEU A 593 9.67 -4.28 -7.35
CA LEU A 593 10.03 -3.59 -8.59
C LEU A 593 11.51 -3.83 -8.98
N LEU A 594 12.43 -3.95 -8.02
CA LEU A 594 13.81 -4.37 -8.25
C LEU A 594 13.91 -5.83 -8.75
N GLU A 595 13.08 -6.73 -8.26
CA GLU A 595 13.06 -8.11 -8.79
C GLU A 595 12.46 -8.16 -10.21
N LEU A 596 11.50 -7.28 -10.53
CA LEU A 596 10.99 -7.13 -11.90
C LEU A 596 12.05 -6.61 -12.87
N THR A 597 12.94 -5.68 -12.46
CA THR A 597 14.05 -5.24 -13.32
C THR A 597 15.05 -6.37 -13.58
N LYS A 598 15.28 -7.26 -12.61
CA LYS A 598 16.11 -8.47 -12.80
C LYS A 598 15.43 -9.49 -13.71
N LEU A 599 14.12 -9.66 -13.58
CA LEU A 599 13.34 -10.61 -14.37
C LEU A 599 13.20 -10.17 -15.84
N LYS A 600 13.10 -8.85 -16.09
CA LYS A 600 12.89 -8.25 -17.41
C LYS A 600 13.79 -7.02 -17.63
N PRO A 601 15.12 -7.21 -17.73
CA PRO A 601 16.09 -6.13 -17.76
C PRO A 601 16.01 -5.24 -19.01
N SER A 602 15.41 -5.71 -20.10
CA SER A 602 15.24 -4.93 -21.33
C SER A 602 13.94 -4.13 -21.39
N LEU A 603 12.95 -4.43 -20.54
CA LEU A 603 11.60 -3.86 -20.62
C LEU A 603 11.31 -2.97 -19.41
N VAL A 604 11.39 -3.54 -18.20
CA VAL A 604 10.95 -2.86 -16.97
C VAL A 604 11.80 -1.62 -16.66
N PRO A 605 13.14 -1.62 -16.77
CA PRO A 605 13.93 -0.40 -16.56
C PRO A 605 13.54 0.74 -17.52
N ARG A 606 13.25 0.43 -18.79
CA ARG A 606 12.82 1.43 -19.78
C ARG A 606 11.46 2.03 -19.40
N ALA A 607 10.50 1.18 -19.02
CA ALA A 607 9.19 1.63 -18.55
C ALA A 607 9.30 2.48 -17.27
N ILE A 608 10.19 2.15 -16.33
CA ILE A 608 10.46 2.97 -15.14
C ILE A 608 11.00 4.34 -15.52
N VAL A 609 12.01 4.42 -16.40
CA VAL A 609 12.61 5.70 -16.80
C VAL A 609 11.57 6.60 -17.47
N LEU A 610 10.75 6.05 -18.38
CA LEU A 610 9.68 6.79 -19.03
C LEU A 610 8.59 7.22 -18.05
N ALA A 611 8.20 6.35 -17.10
CA ALA A 611 7.24 6.69 -16.06
C ALA A 611 7.73 7.87 -15.21
N ILE A 612 8.97 7.83 -14.73
CA ILE A 612 9.53 8.90 -13.89
C ILE A 612 9.70 10.19 -14.70
N SER A 613 10.03 10.10 -15.99
CA SER A 613 10.04 11.26 -16.88
C SER A 613 8.65 11.90 -16.98
N GLY A 614 7.62 11.12 -17.32
CA GLY A 614 6.25 11.63 -17.44
C GLY A 614 5.72 12.16 -16.11
N MET A 615 5.96 11.45 -15.00
CA MET A 615 5.60 11.95 -13.68
C MET A 615 6.32 13.26 -13.31
N PHE A 616 7.58 13.42 -13.71
CA PHE A 616 8.34 14.64 -13.41
C PHE A 616 7.76 15.86 -14.11
N GLU A 617 7.29 15.70 -15.35
CA GLU A 617 6.62 16.75 -16.10
C GLU A 617 5.18 16.96 -15.63
N ASP A 618 4.35 15.91 -15.59
CA ASP A 618 2.89 16.06 -15.51
C ASP A 618 2.32 15.95 -14.09
N PHE A 619 3.05 15.32 -13.16
CA PHE A 619 2.51 15.00 -11.84
C PHE A 619 3.25 15.66 -10.68
N ILE A 620 4.57 15.83 -10.72
CA ILE A 620 5.32 16.33 -9.56
C ILE A 620 4.82 17.69 -9.02
N PRO A 621 4.46 18.68 -9.85
CA PRO A 621 3.92 19.94 -9.36
C PRO A 621 2.60 19.78 -8.61
N SER A 622 1.71 18.92 -9.13
CA SER A 622 0.42 18.61 -8.52
C SER A 622 0.48 17.59 -7.38
N LEU A 623 1.53 16.75 -7.27
CA LEU A 623 1.67 15.77 -6.19
C LEU A 623 1.72 16.45 -4.82
N THR A 624 1.00 15.88 -3.84
CA THR A 624 1.13 16.32 -2.45
C THR A 624 2.56 16.10 -1.94
N PRO A 625 3.03 16.90 -0.96
CA PRO A 625 4.40 16.79 -0.47
C PRO A 625 4.76 15.37 0.01
N VAL A 626 3.82 14.67 0.65
CA VAL A 626 4.01 13.29 1.12
C VAL A 626 4.15 12.32 -0.06
N ALA A 627 3.26 12.41 -1.06
CA ALA A 627 3.30 11.55 -2.24
C ALA A 627 4.59 11.72 -3.06
N ARG A 628 5.02 12.98 -3.22
CA ARG A 628 6.28 13.34 -3.86
C ARG A 628 7.50 12.82 -3.11
N GLU A 629 7.49 12.93 -1.78
CA GLU A 629 8.57 12.42 -0.94
C GLU A 629 8.66 10.89 -0.98
N ASN A 630 7.52 10.20 -0.99
CA ASN A 630 7.47 8.75 -1.15
C ASN A 630 8.09 8.31 -2.48
N LEU A 631 7.77 8.99 -3.58
CA LEU A 631 8.37 8.75 -4.89
C LEU A 631 9.88 9.00 -4.86
N ALA A 632 10.31 10.15 -4.32
CA ALA A 632 11.72 10.53 -4.25
C ALA A 632 12.55 9.54 -3.41
N THR A 633 12.01 9.14 -2.26
CA THR A 633 12.63 8.15 -1.38
C THR A 633 12.72 6.80 -2.09
N TRP A 634 11.67 6.38 -2.79
CA TRP A 634 11.68 5.14 -3.57
C TRP A 634 12.76 5.18 -4.65
N LEU A 635 12.83 6.28 -5.43
CA LEU A 635 13.82 6.42 -6.49
C LEU A 635 15.24 6.36 -5.91
N ALA A 636 15.48 6.99 -4.76
CA ALA A 636 16.77 6.92 -4.08
C ALA A 636 17.17 5.48 -3.70
N ILE A 637 16.23 4.68 -3.18
CA ILE A 637 16.48 3.27 -2.87
C ILE A 637 16.73 2.47 -4.13
N HIS A 638 15.92 2.72 -5.18
CA HIS A 638 16.07 2.06 -6.46
C HIS A 638 17.48 2.29 -7.00
N LEU A 639 17.90 3.55 -7.07
CA LEU A 639 19.23 3.95 -7.53
C LEU A 639 20.35 3.38 -6.66
N ALA A 640 20.22 3.40 -5.32
CA ALA A 640 21.21 2.78 -4.44
C ALA A 640 21.36 1.27 -4.66
N ASN A 641 20.32 0.58 -5.14
CA ASN A 641 20.35 -0.85 -5.46
C ASN A 641 20.70 -1.15 -6.94
N THR A 642 20.85 -0.12 -7.78
CA THR A 642 21.25 -0.23 -9.18
C THR A 642 22.59 0.49 -9.44
N ASP A 643 23.48 0.51 -8.45
CA ASP A 643 24.80 1.16 -8.51
C ASP A 643 24.73 2.62 -8.98
N TYR A 644 23.68 3.33 -8.57
CA TYR A 644 23.37 4.70 -8.94
C TYR A 644 23.24 4.95 -10.46
N GLN A 645 22.95 3.91 -11.23
CA GLN A 645 22.77 4.03 -12.67
C GLN A 645 21.48 4.79 -13.00
N TRP A 646 21.62 6.00 -13.53
CA TRP A 646 20.55 6.81 -14.08
C TRP A 646 21.05 7.54 -15.34
N PRO A 647 20.22 7.74 -16.39
CA PRO A 647 20.71 8.35 -17.62
C PRO A 647 21.11 9.81 -17.39
N LYS A 648 22.31 10.17 -17.85
CA LYS A 648 22.93 11.48 -17.62
C LYS A 648 22.04 12.66 -18.03
N SER A 649 21.34 12.53 -19.16
CA SER A 649 20.45 13.56 -19.70
C SER A 649 19.37 13.98 -18.72
N PHE A 650 18.87 13.08 -17.88
CA PHE A 650 17.87 13.43 -16.86
C PHE A 650 18.46 14.29 -15.75
N TRP A 651 19.68 13.99 -15.28
CA TRP A 651 20.34 14.86 -14.28
C TRP A 651 20.60 16.26 -14.82
N ASP A 652 21.01 16.35 -16.08
CA ASP A 652 21.24 17.63 -16.76
C ASP A 652 19.92 18.40 -16.95
N HIS A 653 18.82 17.72 -17.28
CA HIS A 653 17.47 18.29 -17.38
C HIS A 653 16.91 18.74 -16.03
N TRP A 654 17.17 18.01 -14.95
CA TRP A 654 16.64 18.30 -13.61
C TRP A 654 17.42 19.40 -12.86
N ALA A 655 18.67 19.63 -13.25
CA ALA A 655 19.56 20.60 -12.62
C ALA A 655 19.00 22.03 -12.48
N PRO A 656 18.38 22.64 -13.51
CA PRO A 656 17.85 24.00 -13.45
C PRO A 656 16.80 24.20 -12.36
N TYR A 657 15.95 23.19 -12.12
CA TYR A 657 14.89 23.25 -11.10
C TYR A 657 15.45 23.35 -9.68
N VAL A 658 16.63 22.78 -9.44
CA VAL A 658 17.32 22.87 -8.14
C VAL A 658 18.16 24.16 -8.04
N ALA A 659 18.83 24.53 -9.13
CA ALA A 659 19.75 25.67 -9.16
C ALA A 659 19.06 27.04 -9.12
N SER A 660 17.77 27.11 -9.47
CA SER A 660 17.03 28.37 -9.60
C SER A 660 16.94 29.19 -8.31
N GLY A 661 17.12 28.58 -7.12
CA GLY A 661 17.55 29.18 -5.84
C GLY A 661 16.74 30.36 -5.25
N ARG A 662 15.88 31.02 -6.03
CA ARG A 662 15.11 32.22 -5.68
C ARG A 662 13.64 31.90 -5.42
N THR A 663 13.14 30.81 -6.00
CA THR A 663 11.76 30.32 -5.81
C THR A 663 11.79 28.81 -5.60
N ARG A 664 11.21 28.37 -4.47
CA ARG A 664 10.98 26.96 -4.20
C ARG A 664 9.97 26.44 -5.22
N ASN A 665 10.30 25.35 -5.91
CA ASN A 665 9.42 24.68 -6.88
C ASN A 665 9.38 23.18 -6.59
N SER A 666 8.33 22.52 -7.05
CA SER A 666 8.06 21.14 -6.66
C SER A 666 9.05 20.13 -7.20
N ARG A 667 9.53 20.38 -8.43
CA ARG A 667 10.52 19.57 -9.13
C ARG A 667 11.89 19.62 -8.46
N GLY A 668 12.34 20.82 -8.08
CA GLY A 668 13.58 21.04 -7.34
C GLY A 668 13.56 20.35 -5.97
N ASP A 669 12.44 20.43 -5.25
CA ASP A 669 12.24 19.72 -3.98
C ASP A 669 12.35 18.20 -4.17
N PHE A 670 11.70 17.64 -5.20
CA PHE A 670 11.78 16.21 -5.51
C PHE A 670 13.23 15.75 -5.72
N VAL A 671 13.98 16.42 -6.60
CA VAL A 671 15.37 16.06 -6.93
C VAL A 671 16.26 16.16 -5.69
N THR A 672 16.06 17.21 -4.89
CA THR A 672 16.77 17.41 -3.63
C THR A 672 16.51 16.25 -2.66
N ILE A 673 15.26 15.82 -2.50
CA ILE A 673 14.90 14.68 -1.64
C ILE A 673 15.53 13.38 -2.15
N VAL A 674 15.54 13.14 -3.47
CA VAL A 674 16.19 11.95 -4.06
C VAL A 674 17.68 11.93 -3.68
N LEU A 675 18.39 13.03 -3.89
CA LEU A 675 19.83 13.14 -3.61
C LEU A 675 20.15 13.01 -2.11
N HIS A 676 19.37 13.67 -1.26
CA HIS A 676 19.50 13.55 0.20
C HIS A 676 19.27 12.11 0.67
N SER A 677 18.23 11.47 0.16
CA SER A 677 17.89 10.09 0.52
C SER A 677 18.96 9.11 0.05
N MET A 678 19.53 9.28 -1.15
CA MET A 678 20.64 8.44 -1.61
C MET A 678 21.89 8.62 -0.74
N ALA A 679 22.21 9.86 -0.36
CA ALA A 679 23.32 10.13 0.55
C ALA A 679 23.11 9.44 1.91
N GLY A 680 21.90 9.51 2.48
CA GLY A 680 21.58 8.84 3.74
C GLY A 680 21.57 7.30 3.68
N LEU A 681 21.50 6.70 2.49
CA LEU A 681 21.58 5.25 2.29
C LEU A 681 23.02 4.74 2.08
N SER A 682 23.98 5.63 1.85
CA SER A 682 25.38 5.29 1.61
C SER A 682 26.23 5.47 2.87
N SER A 683 27.15 4.54 3.13
CA SER A 683 28.16 4.70 4.18
C SER A 683 29.09 5.88 3.91
N ASP A 684 29.34 6.20 2.64
CA ASP A 684 30.19 7.31 2.22
C ASP A 684 29.37 8.61 2.07
N GLY A 685 28.07 8.58 2.37
CA GLY A 685 27.20 9.75 2.34
C GLY A 685 27.14 10.43 0.98
N ALA A 686 27.19 11.76 0.99
CA ALA A 686 27.19 12.59 -0.22
C ALA A 686 28.38 12.32 -1.16
N VAL A 687 29.50 11.80 -0.63
CA VAL A 687 30.70 11.52 -1.43
C VAL A 687 30.44 10.44 -2.48
N ALA A 688 29.75 9.35 -2.13
CA ALA A 688 29.36 8.31 -3.08
C ALA A 688 28.49 8.89 -4.21
N ILE A 689 27.54 9.75 -3.87
CA ILE A 689 26.60 10.30 -4.85
C ILE A 689 27.32 11.20 -5.86
N VAL A 690 28.20 12.07 -5.38
CA VAL A 690 28.97 12.98 -6.25
C VAL A 690 29.96 12.22 -7.14
N LYS A 691 30.51 11.12 -6.64
CA LYS A 691 31.53 10.32 -7.34
C LYS A 691 30.92 9.33 -8.34
N ASP A 692 29.87 8.63 -7.95
CA ASP A 692 29.38 7.44 -8.65
C ASP A 692 28.03 7.67 -9.36
N CYS A 693 27.24 8.70 -8.96
CA CYS A 693 25.93 9.00 -9.54
C CYS A 693 25.95 10.22 -10.46
N LEU A 694 26.41 11.37 -9.95
CA LEU A 694 26.25 12.65 -10.62
C LEU A 694 27.26 12.85 -11.76
N PRO A 695 26.86 13.54 -12.85
CA PRO A 695 27.81 13.92 -13.88
C PRO A 695 28.91 14.84 -13.35
N PRO A 696 30.15 14.75 -13.86
CA PRO A 696 31.25 15.63 -13.44
C PRO A 696 30.88 17.10 -13.63
N LYS A 697 31.18 17.93 -12.61
CA LYS A 697 30.82 19.37 -12.57
C LYS A 697 29.31 19.65 -12.63
N SER A 698 28.48 18.69 -12.25
CA SER A 698 27.03 18.93 -12.18
C SER A 698 26.74 20.10 -11.23
N PRO A 699 25.88 21.07 -11.64
CA PRO A 699 25.47 22.17 -10.77
C PRO A 699 24.73 21.67 -9.52
N LEU A 700 24.14 20.46 -9.57
CA LEU A 700 23.48 19.82 -8.43
C LEU A 700 24.40 19.67 -7.22
N VAL A 701 25.70 19.42 -7.44
CA VAL A 701 26.66 19.27 -6.34
C VAL A 701 26.70 20.52 -5.48
N ARG A 702 26.76 21.69 -6.13
CA ARG A 702 26.83 22.97 -5.44
C ARG A 702 25.49 23.33 -4.81
N SER A 703 24.40 23.12 -5.52
CA SER A 703 23.06 23.50 -5.07
C SER A 703 22.53 22.62 -3.93
N VAL A 704 22.96 21.36 -3.85
CA VAL A 704 22.43 20.38 -2.87
C VAL A 704 23.40 20.12 -1.72
N PHE A 705 24.69 19.90 -2.00
CA PHE A 705 25.64 19.44 -1.00
C PHE A 705 26.60 20.53 -0.48
N LEU A 706 26.85 21.57 -1.28
CA LEU A 706 27.77 22.67 -0.93
C LEU A 706 27.02 23.99 -0.69
N THR A 707 25.80 23.94 -0.17
CA THR A 707 25.07 25.14 0.25
C THR A 707 25.93 25.89 1.26
N THR A 708 26.44 27.05 0.85
CA THR A 708 27.38 27.87 1.62
C THR A 708 26.73 28.33 2.90
N THR A 709 26.96 27.61 3.98
CA THR A 709 26.87 28.18 5.32
C THR A 709 28.20 28.89 5.51
N GLU A 710 28.18 30.22 5.62
CA GLU A 710 29.38 30.96 6.01
C GLU A 710 29.93 30.31 7.27
N GLU A 711 31.18 29.85 7.23
CA GLU A 711 31.87 29.37 8.42
C GLU A 711 31.95 30.55 9.39
N SER A 712 31.00 30.63 10.32
CA SER A 712 31.05 31.60 11.39
C SER A 712 32.25 31.23 12.25
N SER A 713 33.26 32.10 12.29
CA SER A 713 34.41 31.91 13.18
C SER A 713 33.92 31.67 14.60
N THR A 714 34.32 30.55 15.21
CA THR A 714 34.02 30.27 16.61
C THR A 714 34.67 31.33 17.50
N SER A 715 33.97 31.74 18.55
CA SER A 715 34.55 32.63 19.56
C SER A 715 35.48 31.84 20.48
N ALA A 716 36.45 32.50 21.12
CA ALA A 716 37.34 31.84 22.08
C ALA A 716 36.57 31.16 23.24
N ALA A 717 35.41 31.73 23.62
CA ALA A 717 34.51 31.16 24.61
C ALA A 717 33.80 29.89 24.10
N GLU A 718 33.45 29.86 22.81
CA GLU A 718 32.86 28.69 22.16
C GLU A 718 33.89 27.56 22.02
N ASP A 719 35.14 27.88 21.65
CA ASP A 719 36.24 26.92 21.59
C ASP A 719 36.53 26.30 22.98
N ASP A 720 36.53 27.11 24.06
CA ASP A 720 36.66 26.59 25.42
C ASP A 720 35.50 25.65 25.79
N LEU A 721 34.26 25.97 25.41
CA LEU A 721 33.12 25.07 25.63
C LEU A 721 33.21 23.77 24.82
N ILE A 722 33.65 23.84 23.56
CA ILE A 722 33.89 22.68 22.71
C ILE A 722 34.93 21.76 23.38
N ASP A 723 36.04 22.33 23.85
CA ASP A 723 37.08 21.58 24.55
C ASP A 723 36.52 20.89 25.80
N ARG A 724 35.71 21.58 26.59
CA ARG A 724 35.09 21.00 27.80
C ARG A 724 34.12 19.87 27.49
N PHE A 725 33.32 19.98 26.43
CA PHE A 725 32.35 18.95 26.03
C PHE A 725 33.03 17.70 25.47
N TRP A 726 33.97 17.88 24.55
CA TRP A 726 34.46 16.79 23.71
C TRP A 726 35.87 16.30 24.07
N ASN A 727 36.77 17.17 24.55
CA ASN A 727 38.19 16.83 24.72
C ASN A 727 38.59 16.63 26.19
N ALA A 728 38.16 17.52 27.08
CA ALA A 728 38.60 17.56 28.47
C ALA A 728 37.80 16.62 29.39
N SER A 729 36.75 15.97 28.86
CA SER A 729 35.87 15.03 29.59
C SER A 729 35.28 15.60 30.88
N HIS A 730 35.06 16.93 30.93
CA HIS A 730 34.60 17.60 32.14
C HIS A 730 33.23 17.08 32.60
N ASP A 731 33.00 17.19 33.91
CA ASP A 731 31.72 16.85 34.51
C ASP A 731 30.64 17.87 34.09
N PRO A 732 29.44 17.42 33.66
CA PRO A 732 28.37 18.33 33.23
C PRO A 732 28.00 19.41 34.26
N ASP A 733 28.09 19.14 35.56
CA ASP A 733 27.79 20.16 36.58
C ASP A 733 28.86 21.26 36.63
N SER A 734 30.12 20.94 36.36
CA SER A 734 31.19 21.94 36.27
C SER A 734 30.98 22.87 35.07
N ILE A 735 30.57 22.31 33.92
CA ILE A 735 30.28 23.11 32.74
C ILE A 735 29.01 23.94 32.93
N ARG A 736 28.00 23.37 33.61
CA ARG A 736 26.80 24.09 34.02
C ARG A 736 27.14 25.31 34.89
N GLN A 737 28.04 25.16 35.86
CA GLN A 737 28.47 26.26 36.73
C GLN A 737 29.24 27.34 35.94
N PHE A 738 30.06 26.92 34.99
CA PHE A 738 30.80 27.84 34.12
C PHE A 738 29.84 28.69 33.27
N ILE A 739 28.86 28.07 32.60
CA ILE A 739 28.00 28.80 31.66
C ILE A 739 27.05 29.80 32.31
N ILE A 740 26.68 29.57 33.58
CA ILE A 740 25.84 30.52 34.35
C ILE A 740 26.66 31.55 35.13
N SER A 741 27.99 31.51 35.07
CA SER A 741 28.85 32.40 35.85
C SER A 741 28.81 33.84 35.34
N ASP A 742 29.02 34.78 36.25
CA ASP A 742 29.13 36.20 35.89
C ASP A 742 30.43 36.51 35.13
N GLU A 743 31.50 35.73 35.38
CA GLU A 743 32.77 35.80 34.64
C GLU A 743 32.53 35.53 33.15
N PHE A 744 31.77 34.47 32.85
CA PHE A 744 31.38 34.13 31.49
C PHE A 744 30.56 35.25 30.81
N THR A 745 29.80 36.00 31.60
CA THR A 745 28.97 37.12 31.12
C THR A 745 29.82 38.36 30.80
N SER A 746 30.85 38.64 31.62
CA SER A 746 31.70 39.81 31.45
C SER A 746 32.57 39.76 30.19
N ASP A 747 32.85 38.57 29.67
CA ASP A 747 33.67 38.40 28.47
C ASP A 747 32.91 38.72 27.17
N MET A 748 31.57 38.87 27.22
CA MET A 748 30.71 39.02 26.05
C MET A 748 30.01 40.39 25.94
N THR A 749 30.51 41.42 26.65
CA THR A 749 29.89 42.76 26.79
C THR A 749 29.96 43.66 25.53
N ALA A 750 29.54 43.18 24.36
CA ALA A 750 29.54 43.99 23.14
C ALA A 750 28.44 43.61 22.12
N ILE A 751 27.19 43.46 22.57
CA ILE A 751 26.02 43.49 21.67
C ILE A 751 25.05 44.55 22.19
N GLU A 752 25.54 45.79 22.29
CA GLU A 752 24.69 46.97 22.39
C GLU A 752 24.44 47.48 20.96
N ASP A 753 23.60 46.76 20.20
CA ASP A 753 23.06 47.34 18.97
C ASP A 753 21.75 48.07 19.35
N GLU A 754 21.88 49.37 19.65
CA GLU A 754 20.80 50.24 20.17
C GLU A 754 19.59 50.37 19.20
N ASN A 755 19.62 49.75 18.02
CA ASN A 755 18.57 49.80 16.99
C ASN A 755 17.82 48.48 16.79
N GLU A 756 18.09 47.42 17.55
CA GLU A 756 17.46 46.10 17.34
C GLU A 756 16.13 45.94 18.08
N ASP A 757 15.18 45.28 17.41
CA ASP A 757 13.86 44.90 17.92
C ASP A 757 14.03 44.00 19.17
N HIS A 758 13.57 44.45 20.35
CA HIS A 758 13.67 43.71 21.62
C HIS A 758 12.74 42.48 21.70
N SER A 759 12.43 41.87 20.56
CA SER A 759 11.64 40.65 20.47
C SER A 759 12.32 39.51 21.24
N MET A 760 11.54 38.73 21.99
CA MET A 760 12.03 37.52 22.66
C MET A 760 12.55 36.46 21.68
N PHE A 761 12.27 36.58 20.38
CA PHE A 761 12.79 35.69 19.33
C PHE A 761 14.12 36.20 18.73
N HIS A 762 14.65 37.33 19.21
CA HIS A 762 15.89 37.88 18.69
C HIS A 762 17.11 37.04 19.12
N ARG A 763 18.07 36.85 18.21
CA ARG A 763 19.22 35.94 18.42
C ARG A 763 20.13 36.39 19.57
N SER A 764 20.22 37.70 19.82
CA SER A 764 21.04 38.27 20.89
C SER A 764 20.52 37.96 22.29
N VAL A 765 19.22 37.63 22.43
CA VAL A 765 18.62 37.23 23.72
C VAL A 765 19.20 35.90 24.18
N TRP A 766 19.33 34.94 23.26
CA TRP A 766 19.65 33.55 23.54
C TRP A 766 21.11 33.19 23.28
N TRP A 767 22.03 34.13 23.46
CA TRP A 767 23.41 33.96 23.03
C TRP A 767 24.16 32.83 23.77
N ARG A 768 23.93 32.63 25.09
CA ARG A 768 24.55 31.52 25.85
C ARG A 768 23.99 30.20 25.39
N THR A 769 22.66 30.14 25.28
CA THR A 769 21.92 28.97 24.78
C THR A 769 22.42 28.58 23.39
N GLY A 770 22.62 29.57 22.52
CA GLY A 770 23.07 29.34 21.15
C GLY A 770 24.47 28.80 21.07
N MET A 771 25.40 29.40 21.81
CA MET A 771 26.78 28.94 21.86
C MET A 771 26.91 27.58 22.54
N ALA A 772 26.18 27.30 23.63
CA ALA A 772 26.14 25.97 24.23
C ALA A 772 25.62 24.91 23.25
N THR A 773 24.57 25.26 22.49
CA THR A 773 23.99 24.37 21.47
C THR A 773 24.98 24.12 20.33
N ARG A 774 25.66 25.14 19.81
CA ARG A 774 26.66 24.98 18.75
C ARG A 774 27.89 24.18 19.22
N ALA A 775 28.36 24.41 20.44
CA ALA A 775 29.43 23.62 21.04
C ALA A 775 29.03 22.14 21.19
N LEU A 776 27.77 21.88 21.59
CA LEU A 776 27.21 20.52 21.64
C LEU A 776 27.19 19.87 20.25
N LEU A 777 26.89 20.63 19.19
CA LEU A 777 26.80 20.11 17.82
C LEU A 777 28.13 20.16 17.05
N HIS A 778 29.24 20.43 17.71
CA HIS A 778 30.54 20.62 17.06
C HIS A 778 30.99 19.39 16.26
N SER A 779 30.71 18.17 16.75
CA SER A 779 31.02 16.93 16.03
C SER A 779 30.34 16.88 14.65
N ILE A 780 29.07 17.31 14.57
CA ILE A 780 28.32 17.40 13.31
C ILE A 780 28.88 18.51 12.42
N SER A 781 29.19 19.70 12.97
CA SER A 781 29.80 20.79 12.21
C SER A 781 31.13 20.38 11.57
N ARG A 782 31.98 19.67 12.34
CA ARG A 782 33.26 19.13 11.88
C ARG A 782 33.06 18.13 10.75
N GLU A 783 32.11 17.21 10.92
CA GLU A 783 31.78 16.21 9.91
C GLU A 783 31.20 16.83 8.63
N LYS A 784 30.31 17.81 8.77
CA LYS A 784 29.77 18.61 7.66
C LYS A 784 30.89 19.28 6.86
N ALA A 785 31.82 19.96 7.53
CA ALA A 785 32.95 20.63 6.89
C ALA A 785 33.89 19.64 6.19
N ARG A 786 34.11 18.45 6.80
CA ARG A 786 34.87 17.37 6.19
C ARG A 786 34.20 16.88 4.90
N VAL A 787 32.92 16.52 4.95
CA VAL A 787 32.17 16.05 3.78
C VAL A 787 32.14 17.12 2.68
N ALA A 788 31.93 18.40 3.03
CA ALA A 788 31.96 19.50 2.07
C ALA A 788 33.31 19.63 1.36
N ARG A 789 34.43 19.59 2.10
CA ARG A 789 35.79 19.60 1.52
C ARG A 789 36.02 18.41 0.57
N LEU A 790 35.54 17.22 0.93
CA LEU A 790 35.67 16.02 0.09
C LEU A 790 34.83 16.11 -1.18
N VAL A 791 33.57 16.50 -1.05
CA VAL A 791 32.64 16.70 -2.16
C VAL A 791 33.20 17.76 -3.13
N GLU A 792 33.69 18.88 -2.63
CA GLU A 792 34.29 19.94 -3.45
C GLU A 792 35.54 19.43 -4.18
N ARG A 793 36.43 18.72 -3.48
CA ARG A 793 37.64 18.13 -4.07
C ARG A 793 37.30 17.17 -5.21
N ILE A 794 36.36 16.25 -4.99
CA ILE A 794 35.94 15.25 -5.98
C ILE A 794 35.27 15.92 -7.18
N SER A 795 34.36 16.87 -6.94
CA SER A 795 33.68 17.62 -7.99
C SER A 795 34.66 18.39 -8.91
N ASN A 796 35.75 18.91 -8.33
CA ASN A 796 36.77 19.65 -9.06
C ASN A 796 37.80 18.76 -9.80
N GLN A 797 37.91 17.48 -9.43
CA GLN A 797 38.86 16.54 -10.04
C GLN A 797 38.21 15.82 -11.25
N VAL A 798 38.42 16.34 -12.46
CA VAL A 798 37.96 15.69 -13.71
C VAL A 798 39.15 15.22 -14.55
N GLY A 799 39.29 13.90 -14.71
CA GLY A 799 40.20 13.23 -15.65
C GLY A 799 40.62 11.83 -15.18
N ASN A 800 40.90 10.91 -16.13
CA ASN A 800 41.27 9.48 -15.95
C ASN A 800 42.44 9.17 -14.97
N ALA A 801 42.98 10.14 -14.25
CA ALA A 801 44.13 9.99 -13.36
C ALA A 801 43.79 9.48 -11.95
N VAL A 802 42.50 9.38 -11.58
CA VAL A 802 42.09 9.12 -10.19
C VAL A 802 42.03 7.62 -9.82
N ARG A 803 41.90 6.71 -10.79
CA ARG A 803 41.67 5.29 -10.44
C ARG A 803 42.86 4.58 -9.78
N ASP A 804 44.08 5.13 -9.86
CA ASP A 804 45.30 4.49 -9.36
C ASP A 804 46.23 5.44 -8.55
N ASP A 805 45.77 6.58 -8.01
CA ASP A 805 46.64 7.44 -7.18
C ASP A 805 46.55 7.10 -5.67
N PRO A 806 47.50 6.31 -5.11
CA PRO A 806 47.50 5.93 -3.71
C PRO A 806 47.75 7.10 -2.76
N MET A 807 48.25 8.26 -3.22
CA MET A 807 48.52 9.40 -2.33
C MET A 807 47.24 10.06 -1.81
N ILE A 808 46.11 9.94 -2.50
CA ILE A 808 44.82 10.47 -2.02
C ILE A 808 44.35 9.70 -0.77
N SER A 809 44.76 8.43 -0.60
CA SER A 809 44.34 7.60 0.52
C SER A 809 45.05 7.90 1.85
N ASP A 810 46.20 8.59 1.84
CA ASP A 810 46.97 8.86 3.06
C ASP A 810 46.58 10.20 3.73
N ASP A 811 46.32 11.27 2.96
CA ASP A 811 45.83 12.55 3.53
C ASP A 811 44.40 12.45 4.10
N LEU A 812 43.66 11.38 3.79
CA LEU A 812 42.31 11.12 4.30
C LEU A 812 42.30 10.36 5.63
N LYS A 813 43.42 9.73 6.03
CA LYS A 813 43.48 8.90 7.24
C LYS A 813 43.79 9.69 8.52
N ASP A 814 44.31 10.90 8.40
CA ASP A 814 44.83 11.65 9.54
C ASP A 814 43.79 12.54 10.25
N GLU A 815 42.58 12.73 9.71
CA GLU A 815 41.62 13.70 10.28
C GLU A 815 40.47 13.10 11.13
N VAL A 816 40.05 11.83 10.97
CA VAL A 816 38.93 11.25 11.76
C VAL A 816 39.10 9.74 11.93
N ASP A 817 38.84 9.23 13.14
CA ASP A 817 38.74 7.80 13.39
C ASP A 817 37.48 7.26 12.68
N PRO A 818 37.61 6.36 11.68
CA PRO A 818 36.48 5.82 10.93
C PRO A 818 35.50 4.99 11.81
N THR A 819 35.78 4.86 13.11
CA THR A 819 34.90 4.20 14.08
C THR A 819 33.99 5.15 14.87
N GLU A 820 34.11 6.48 14.71
CA GLU A 820 33.23 7.46 15.38
C GLU A 820 31.81 7.43 14.78
N ASP A 821 30.84 6.99 15.58
CA ASP A 821 29.42 7.06 15.27
C ASP A 821 28.84 8.39 15.77
N VAL A 822 28.91 9.41 14.90
CA VAL A 822 28.47 10.78 15.19
C VAL A 822 27.01 10.83 15.71
N LEU A 823 26.14 9.93 15.25
CA LEU A 823 24.73 9.86 15.68
C LEU A 823 24.60 9.38 17.12
N THR A 824 25.34 8.32 17.47
CA THR A 824 25.38 7.82 18.84
C THR A 824 26.01 8.86 19.76
N ASP A 825 27.12 9.47 19.35
CA ASP A 825 27.83 10.49 20.12
C ASP A 825 26.95 11.71 20.39
N ILE A 826 26.19 12.20 19.40
CA ILE A 826 25.30 13.35 19.62
C ILE A 826 24.11 13.00 20.50
N SER A 827 23.51 11.81 20.35
CA SER A 827 22.38 11.39 21.18
C SER A 827 22.81 11.27 22.65
N ASP A 828 23.97 10.66 22.91
CA ASP A 828 24.56 10.56 24.23
C ASP A 828 24.95 11.93 24.80
N ALA A 829 25.53 12.81 23.98
CA ALA A 829 25.89 14.17 24.39
C ALA A 829 24.65 15.00 24.77
N ILE A 830 23.57 14.92 24.00
CA ILE A 830 22.29 15.57 24.31
C ILE A 830 21.79 15.14 25.68
N PHE A 831 21.82 13.83 25.97
CA PHE A 831 21.36 13.31 27.26
C PHE A 831 22.30 13.73 28.41
N ARG A 832 23.62 13.61 28.21
CA ARG A 832 24.64 13.93 29.22
C ARG A 832 24.69 15.42 29.56
N PHE A 833 24.63 16.29 28.56
CA PHE A 833 24.79 17.74 28.72
C PHE A 833 23.47 18.51 28.77
N LYS A 834 22.32 17.80 28.83
CA LYS A 834 21.01 18.38 29.12
C LYS A 834 21.03 19.43 30.24
N PRO A 835 21.66 19.21 31.42
CA PRO A 835 21.66 20.20 32.50
C PRO A 835 22.38 21.50 32.13
N VAL A 836 23.34 21.46 31.22
CA VAL A 836 24.08 22.63 30.74
C VAL A 836 23.21 23.47 29.83
N ILE A 837 22.55 22.84 28.84
CA ILE A 837 21.64 23.53 27.90
C ILE A 837 20.48 24.19 28.65
N LEU A 838 19.84 23.47 29.58
CA LEU A 838 18.73 24.01 30.38
C LEU A 838 19.17 25.17 31.29
N ALA A 839 20.39 25.14 31.83
CA ALA A 839 20.91 26.23 32.65
C ALA A 839 21.27 27.47 31.82
N ALA A 840 21.81 27.29 30.61
CA ALA A 840 22.02 28.39 29.67
C ALA A 840 20.69 29.04 29.26
N LEU A 841 19.69 28.23 28.93
CA LEU A 841 18.33 28.66 28.59
C LEU A 841 17.69 29.45 29.72
N ALA A 842 17.73 28.94 30.96
CA ALA A 842 17.19 29.63 32.12
C ALA A 842 17.91 30.97 32.38
N ARG A 843 19.24 31.01 32.25
CA ARG A 843 20.03 32.22 32.48
C ARG A 843 19.75 33.31 31.45
N ASP A 844 19.57 32.93 30.18
CA ASP A 844 19.20 33.87 29.10
C ASP A 844 17.76 34.38 29.30
N ALA A 845 16.83 33.52 29.69
CA ALA A 845 15.46 33.91 30.01
C ALA A 845 15.39 34.91 31.19
N ASP A 846 16.10 34.63 32.30
CA ASP A 846 16.20 35.52 33.45
C ASP A 846 16.80 36.89 33.07
N ALA A 847 17.82 36.89 32.20
CA ALA A 847 18.45 38.12 31.72
C ALA A 847 17.47 38.96 30.90
N TYR A 848 16.69 38.33 30.01
CA TYR A 848 15.67 39.00 29.23
C TYR A 848 14.53 39.58 30.09
N ASP A 849 13.97 38.79 31.00
CA ASP A 849 12.87 39.23 31.88
C ASP A 849 13.29 40.42 32.76
N SER A 850 14.58 40.50 33.11
CA SER A 850 15.12 41.64 33.87
C SER A 850 15.18 42.97 33.09
N ILE A 851 15.20 42.90 31.75
CA ILE A 851 15.35 44.06 30.85
C ILE A 851 14.01 44.39 30.17
N ALA A 852 13.11 43.41 30.01
CA ALA A 852 11.82 43.58 29.34
C ALA A 852 10.92 44.60 30.06
N THR A 853 10.27 45.49 29.29
CA THR A 853 9.35 46.50 29.81
C THR A 853 7.95 45.92 30.07
N GLY A 854 7.85 44.89 30.91
CA GLY A 854 6.58 44.23 31.23
C GLY A 854 6.78 42.81 31.75
N ARG A 855 5.72 42.23 32.33
CA ARG A 855 5.73 40.81 32.70
C ARG A 855 5.63 39.99 31.42
N VAL A 856 6.69 39.25 31.09
CA VAL A 856 6.69 38.29 29.99
C VAL A 856 5.94 37.03 30.45
N ASP A 857 5.25 36.37 29.53
CA ASP A 857 4.63 35.06 29.81
C ASP A 857 5.72 33.98 29.82
N ASP A 858 5.94 33.34 30.97
CA ASP A 858 7.00 32.35 31.18
C ASP A 858 6.94 31.22 30.13
N ASP A 859 5.72 30.81 29.75
CA ASP A 859 5.51 29.75 28.76
C ASP A 859 5.92 30.20 27.34
N GLN A 860 5.66 31.47 26.98
CA GLN A 860 6.09 32.03 25.69
C GLN A 860 7.59 32.26 25.64
N LEU A 861 8.19 32.70 26.75
CA LEU A 861 9.62 32.91 26.85
C LEU A 861 10.37 31.58 26.72
N LEU A 862 9.89 30.53 27.41
CA LEU A 862 10.44 29.18 27.27
C LEU A 862 10.29 28.65 25.84
N LEU A 863 9.10 28.79 25.24
CA LEU A 863 8.85 28.40 23.85
C LEU A 863 9.80 29.10 22.88
N ALA A 864 10.06 30.39 23.06
CA ALA A 864 10.98 31.16 22.22
C ALA A 864 12.42 30.63 22.31
N GLY A 865 12.90 30.30 23.51
CA GLY A 865 14.22 29.72 23.69
C GLY A 865 14.34 28.29 23.17
N GLU A 866 13.30 27.45 23.32
CA GLU A 866 13.25 26.10 22.71
C GLU A 866 13.28 26.18 21.18
N VAL A 867 12.52 27.08 20.58
CA VAL A 867 12.54 27.36 19.13
C VAL A 867 13.92 27.83 18.69
N PHE A 868 14.59 28.67 19.48
CA PHE A 868 15.93 29.14 19.18
C PHE A 868 16.98 28.01 19.21
N ILE A 869 16.86 27.06 20.15
CA ILE A 869 17.69 25.83 20.13
C ILE A 869 17.52 25.11 18.80
N LEU A 870 16.27 24.87 18.38
CA LEU A 870 15.98 24.20 17.10
C LEU A 870 16.53 24.95 15.88
N ASP A 871 16.48 26.28 15.88
CA ASP A 871 17.12 27.11 14.85
C ASP A 871 18.64 26.90 14.81
N GLN A 872 19.32 26.74 15.95
CA GLN A 872 20.76 26.42 15.94
C GLN A 872 21.03 25.03 15.33
N PHE A 873 20.19 24.04 15.67
CA PHE A 873 20.28 22.69 15.08
C PHE A 873 20.16 22.73 13.56
N GLU A 874 19.20 23.49 13.01
CA GLU A 874 19.00 23.64 11.57
C GLU A 874 20.21 24.25 10.85
N ASN A 875 20.90 25.20 11.49
CA ASN A 875 22.08 25.84 10.90
C ASN A 875 23.31 24.92 10.88
N VAL A 876 23.42 24.03 11.86
CA VAL A 876 24.56 23.12 12.02
C VAL A 876 24.38 21.85 11.19
N ILE A 877 23.24 21.18 11.33
CA ILE A 877 22.98 19.89 10.67
C ILE A 877 22.87 20.14 9.17
N PRO A 878 23.61 19.40 8.32
CA PRO A 878 23.45 19.52 6.88
C PRO A 878 22.01 19.23 6.47
N SER A 879 21.45 20.05 5.57
CA SER A 879 20.08 19.85 5.06
C SER A 879 19.88 18.49 4.38
N TRP A 880 20.97 17.87 3.90
CA TRP A 880 20.97 16.55 3.29
C TRP A 880 20.97 15.39 4.27
N ASP A 881 21.33 15.63 5.54
CA ASP A 881 21.38 14.61 6.58
C ASP A 881 20.07 14.57 7.39
N SER A 882 19.01 14.09 6.73
CA SER A 882 17.69 13.99 7.35
C SER A 882 17.64 13.01 8.52
N VAL A 883 18.55 12.02 8.57
CA VAL A 883 18.60 11.03 9.66
C VAL A 883 19.12 11.68 10.92
N THR A 884 20.28 12.34 10.86
CA THR A 884 20.86 13.09 12.00
C THR A 884 19.91 14.17 12.47
N HIS A 885 19.25 14.86 11.55
CA HIS A 885 18.24 15.86 11.86
C HIS A 885 17.10 15.28 12.71
N ASN A 886 16.46 14.20 12.24
CA ASN A 886 15.32 13.58 12.94
C ASN A 886 15.72 12.97 14.29
N VAL A 887 16.84 12.24 14.34
CA VAL A 887 17.35 11.62 15.57
C VAL A 887 17.70 12.69 16.62
N SER A 888 18.27 13.81 16.20
CA SER A 888 18.58 14.93 17.07
C SER A 888 17.32 15.55 17.67
N ILE A 889 16.31 15.85 16.84
CA ILE A 889 15.02 16.39 17.31
C ILE A 889 14.33 15.42 18.27
N GLU A 890 14.30 14.13 17.94
CA GLU A 890 13.73 13.10 18.80
C GLU A 890 14.47 13.01 20.14
N SER A 891 15.81 13.08 20.13
CA SER A 891 16.65 13.05 21.33
C SER A 891 16.41 14.28 22.21
N LEU A 892 16.24 15.47 21.62
CA LEU A 892 15.89 16.70 22.35
C LEU A 892 14.52 16.59 23.03
N MET A 893 13.51 16.06 22.33
CA MET A 893 12.16 15.86 22.88
C MET A 893 12.14 14.79 23.98
N LYS A 894 12.76 13.64 23.75
CA LYS A 894 12.91 12.58 24.77
C LYS A 894 13.63 13.09 26.02
N SER A 895 14.63 13.94 25.82
CA SER A 895 15.38 14.59 26.89
C SER A 895 14.60 15.74 27.55
N LYS A 896 13.44 16.15 27.04
CA LYS A 896 12.68 17.32 27.51
C LYS A 896 13.51 18.60 27.51
N ILE A 897 14.36 18.77 26.51
CA ILE A 897 15.08 20.03 26.23
C ILE A 897 14.20 20.93 25.37
N VAL A 898 13.41 20.33 24.47
CA VAL A 898 12.41 21.02 23.65
C VAL A 898 11.07 20.31 23.78
N SER A 899 9.98 21.06 23.74
CA SER A 899 8.63 20.53 23.73
C SER A 899 8.17 20.16 22.31
N PRO A 900 7.19 19.24 22.18
CA PRO A 900 6.52 19.01 20.90
C PRO A 900 5.94 20.29 20.27
N VAL A 901 5.45 21.21 21.11
CA VAL A 901 4.90 22.51 20.66
C VAL A 901 5.99 23.39 20.08
N ALA A 902 7.19 23.41 20.67
CA ALA A 902 8.33 24.13 20.11
C ALA A 902 8.74 23.57 18.76
N VAL A 903 8.78 22.24 18.60
CA VAL A 903 9.07 21.62 17.30
C VAL A 903 8.05 22.06 16.26
N ALA A 904 6.75 21.96 16.54
CA ALA A 904 5.71 22.41 15.61
C ALA A 904 5.81 23.92 15.29
N THR A 905 6.04 24.77 16.29
CA THR A 905 6.17 26.23 16.15
C THR A 905 7.41 26.63 15.34
N TRP A 906 8.54 25.98 15.60
CA TRP A 906 9.79 26.19 14.87
C TRP A 906 9.62 25.80 13.40
N THR A 907 9.12 24.60 13.16
CA THR A 907 9.00 24.05 11.81
C THR A 907 8.00 24.81 10.94
N LEU A 908 6.87 25.25 11.51
CA LEU A 908 5.86 26.07 10.81
C LEU A 908 6.22 27.56 10.76
N ARG A 909 7.37 27.95 11.33
CA ARG A 909 7.89 29.33 11.33
C ARG A 909 6.95 30.38 11.93
N PHE A 910 6.05 29.99 12.84
CA PHE A 910 5.07 30.91 13.47
C PHE A 910 5.68 32.02 14.33
N HIS A 911 6.99 31.99 14.58
CA HIS A 911 7.73 32.96 15.37
C HIS A 911 8.37 34.10 14.55
N ASN A 912 8.42 34.00 13.22
CA ASN A 912 9.08 35.00 12.36
C ASN A 912 8.07 35.93 11.69
N SER A 913 8.27 37.24 11.84
CA SER A 913 7.43 38.29 11.21
C SER A 913 7.64 38.42 9.70
N SER A 914 8.73 37.85 9.16
CA SER A 914 9.01 37.79 7.73
C SER A 914 8.46 36.49 7.15
N PRO A 915 7.85 36.49 5.94
CA PRO A 915 7.48 35.27 5.24
C PRO A 915 8.75 34.50 4.86
N ARG A 916 9.25 33.66 5.78
CA ARG A 916 10.31 32.71 5.50
C ARG A 916 9.70 31.45 4.92
N VAL A 917 10.44 30.82 4.01
CA VAL A 917 10.09 29.55 3.39
C VAL A 917 9.91 28.51 4.50
N ILE A 918 8.71 27.90 4.58
CA ILE A 918 8.44 26.77 5.48
C ILE A 918 9.44 25.66 5.18
N SER A 919 10.01 25.03 6.22
CA SER A 919 10.96 23.93 6.05
C SER A 919 10.40 22.87 5.10
N PRO A 920 11.18 22.36 4.13
CA PRO A 920 10.71 21.33 3.21
C PRO A 920 10.44 19.99 3.92
N GLN A 921 10.76 19.83 5.20
CA GLN A 921 10.49 18.62 5.97
C GLN A 921 9.45 18.86 7.07
N TRP A 922 8.60 19.88 6.90
CA TRP A 922 7.81 20.37 8.01
C TRP A 922 6.83 19.33 8.57
N TRP A 923 6.18 18.59 7.67
CA TRP A 923 5.21 17.57 8.06
C TRP A 923 5.88 16.46 8.88
N LYS A 924 7.13 16.07 8.57
CA LYS A 924 7.87 15.06 9.35
C LYS A 924 8.08 15.49 10.79
N CYS A 925 8.58 16.71 10.97
CA CYS A 925 8.88 17.25 12.29
C CYS A 925 7.60 17.43 13.11
N VAL A 926 6.52 17.91 12.47
CA VAL A 926 5.20 18.05 13.10
C VAL A 926 4.59 16.69 13.44
N SER A 927 4.64 15.69 12.54
CA SER A 927 4.18 14.33 12.82
C SER A 927 4.95 13.68 13.96
N LEU A 928 6.27 13.86 14.00
CA LEU A 928 7.12 13.39 15.08
C LEU A 928 6.74 14.06 16.41
N ALA A 929 6.51 15.38 16.40
CA ALA A 929 6.07 16.13 17.57
C ALA A 929 4.70 15.65 18.07
N VAL A 930 3.71 15.51 17.19
CA VAL A 930 2.38 15.00 17.53
C VAL A 930 2.46 13.60 18.12
N HIS A 931 3.25 12.71 17.51
CA HIS A 931 3.46 11.36 18.01
C HIS A 931 4.11 11.36 19.40
N SER A 932 5.16 12.17 19.59
CA SER A 932 5.81 12.34 20.88
C SER A 932 4.84 12.90 21.93
N ALA A 933 3.97 13.84 21.57
CA ALA A 933 2.96 14.38 22.47
C ALA A 933 1.97 13.30 22.90
N ILE A 934 1.37 12.57 21.94
CA ILE A 934 0.40 11.49 22.20
C ILE A 934 1.00 10.41 23.11
N THR A 935 2.21 9.94 22.80
CA THR A 935 2.89 8.89 23.57
C THR A 935 3.37 9.36 24.95
N SER A 936 3.73 10.64 25.09
CA SER A 936 4.12 11.21 26.40
C SER A 936 2.93 11.36 27.36
N VAL A 937 1.72 11.54 26.83
CA VAL A 937 0.48 11.71 27.61
C VAL A 937 -0.02 10.39 28.20
N GLU A 938 0.41 9.23 27.70
CA GLU A 938 0.10 7.93 28.32
C GLU A 938 0.73 7.74 29.72
N GLY A 939 1.59 8.66 30.17
CA GLY A 939 2.00 8.77 31.58
C GLY A 939 1.04 9.58 32.48
N HIS A 940 0.22 10.46 31.91
CA HIS A 940 -0.76 11.29 32.62
C HIS A 940 -1.92 11.67 31.69
N LEU A 941 -2.92 10.79 31.60
CA LEU A 941 -4.31 11.06 31.17
C LEU A 941 -4.47 11.83 29.84
N LEU A 942 -4.90 11.10 28.80
CA LEU A 942 -5.58 11.58 27.59
C LEU A 942 -6.45 12.83 27.89
N THR A 943 -6.03 13.98 27.35
CA THR A 943 -6.87 15.17 27.14
C THR A 943 -6.69 15.65 25.72
#